data_AF-A0A836K3B2-F1
#
_entry.id   AF-A0A836K3B2-F1
#
_cell.length_a   1.000
_cell.length_b   1.000
_cell.length_c   1.000
_cell.angle_alpha   90.00
_cell.angle_beta   90.00
_cell.angle_gamma   90.00
#
_symmetry.space_group_name_H-M   'P 1'
#
loop_
_entity.id
_entity.type
_entity.pdbx_description
1 polymer ?
#
loop_
_entity_poly.entity_id
_entity_poly.type
_entity_poly.pdbx_seq_one_letter_code
_entity_poly.pdbx_strand_id
1 'polypeptide(L)'
;MKFVSFILMLTVVLLEAKLNFWGDSVFSRKAVFNYLFSKNYGVVRVRKPEEVKTTVNNVTTLDFIGLVEKNAGGYSAEEHYVITEDGYILMLHRIFRNPLFKSQGSRKVVFIQHGMMATSDIWVLIGAGKDLAFLLVDKGYDVWLGNFRGNAYCRSHIKLSPQNKEFWQFSCNISRIVSNSILEISLRLFYVLEHFSEIAENLLEISLKEFLESNEIYELVALSSTNIRIGRTLCTDKAITQTACIAIIFLISGSNPAQLNTTTLPEIFSYFPAGVSLQTLHHFYQNIINKKFQAFDNGYFDNYKKYGQMMPIMYDLKKVTAPLALYYSVNDFLAPKSNVLETYKQLPNVILLEENPHKLFTHSDFLWGIDAKTLLYDRLIQLLQEFSELQMMTDAIKPIKLISNIIVGTCISHILMIMGIKLVFIVFMLTVVILEAKLNLWENLAFPQKVIFNYLFPKDPGIVRVRKPEQIQTANNVTTLDFAGLVERYGYPTEEHYVITEDGYILVIHRILRSPLSKDYQRKKVVFLQHGLICSSDCWVMIGPEKDLAFLLADKGYDVWLGNFRGTSYCRSHTKISPRNKEFWQFSYHEMGTRDLPTMIDYVLRYTKQQTLRYIGHSMGTTTLFILLSMKPEYNAKIKLGICLGPVAIWKKRIPLPENIFNKIPKITEFLYSNEIYELASLSSTSITVGRTLCTDKAITQTVCVAIIFLLFGFDPEQLNTSMVLQITSLPEILSNYPNGASVRTFEHYVQNIVTKKFQTYDYGYADSYKQYERIPPLTYDLKKITTPLALFYGANDMVALKPNVLETYKHLPNVILLEENQYKLFTHLDFLWAIDVKTLLYDRLIEVLQKFDNDM
;
A
#
# COMPACT_ATOMS: atom_id res chain seq x y z
N MET A 1 15.99 17.36 -6.30
CA MET A 1 17.33 17.92 -6.61
C MET A 1 17.29 19.03 -7.66
N LYS A 2 16.78 18.85 -8.88
CA LYS A 2 16.83 19.93 -9.91
C LYS A 2 15.89 21.13 -9.69
N PHE A 3 14.69 20.94 -9.13
CA PHE A 3 13.83 22.06 -8.69
C PHE A 3 14.45 22.84 -7.51
N VAL A 4 15.10 22.11 -6.60
CA VAL A 4 15.94 22.71 -5.55
C VAL A 4 17.11 23.44 -6.18
N SER A 5 17.74 22.94 -7.26
CA SER A 5 18.75 23.68 -8.03
C SER A 5 18.21 24.90 -8.76
N PHE A 6 16.95 24.93 -9.23
CA PHE A 6 16.32 26.12 -9.80
C PHE A 6 16.09 27.19 -8.71
N ILE A 7 15.61 26.79 -7.53
CA ILE A 7 15.50 27.66 -6.36
C ILE A 7 16.89 28.12 -5.89
N LEU A 8 17.89 27.24 -5.86
CA LEU A 8 19.29 27.58 -5.54
C LEU A 8 19.87 28.55 -6.57
N MET A 9 19.60 28.36 -7.86
CA MET A 9 20.05 29.24 -8.95
C MET A 9 19.38 30.61 -8.84
N LEU A 10 18.09 30.67 -8.51
CA LEU A 10 17.38 31.91 -8.20
C LEU A 10 17.98 32.58 -6.96
N THR A 11 18.34 31.79 -5.94
CA THR A 11 18.97 32.27 -4.69
C THR A 11 20.39 32.78 -4.94
N VAL A 12 21.15 32.14 -5.83
CA VAL A 12 22.50 32.55 -6.27
C VAL A 12 22.42 33.83 -7.10
N VAL A 13 21.48 33.95 -8.05
CA VAL A 13 21.25 35.18 -8.83
C VAL A 13 20.83 36.34 -7.91
N LEU A 14 20.10 36.06 -6.83
CA LEU A 14 19.68 37.05 -5.82
C LEU A 14 20.80 37.39 -4.81
N LEU A 15 21.63 36.43 -4.43
CA LEU A 15 22.86 36.64 -3.64
C LEU A 15 23.89 37.44 -4.44
N GLU A 16 24.04 37.19 -5.74
CA GLU A 16 24.89 37.98 -6.64
C GLU A 16 24.37 39.41 -6.81
N ALA A 17 23.04 39.60 -6.89
CA ALA A 17 22.44 40.94 -6.89
C ALA A 17 22.74 41.73 -5.60
N LYS A 18 23.04 41.04 -4.49
CA LYS A 18 23.44 41.60 -3.19
C LYS A 18 24.96 41.74 -3.02
N LEU A 19 25.78 40.91 -3.68
CA LEU A 19 27.22 40.74 -3.42
C LEU A 19 28.18 41.25 -4.53
N ASN A 20 27.66 41.72 -5.67
CA ASN A 20 28.42 42.58 -6.60
C ASN A 20 29.66 41.95 -7.29
N PHE A 21 29.62 40.65 -7.65
CA PHE A 21 30.82 39.90 -8.12
C PHE A 21 31.15 40.00 -9.63
N TRP A 22 30.19 40.29 -10.50
CA TRP A 22 30.44 40.51 -11.93
C TRP A 22 30.12 41.97 -12.28
N GLY A 23 31.11 42.68 -12.83
CA GLY A 23 30.94 44.01 -13.40
C GLY A 23 29.93 44.03 -14.56
N ASP A 24 29.72 45.20 -15.15
CA ASP A 24 28.70 45.46 -16.19
C ASP A 24 28.89 44.57 -17.44
N SER A 25 28.33 43.36 -17.44
CA SER A 25 28.27 42.50 -18.64
C SER A 25 26.85 42.09 -19.00
N VAL A 26 26.49 42.45 -20.24
CA VAL A 26 25.46 41.98 -21.19
C VAL A 26 23.98 41.97 -20.77
N PHE A 27 23.61 41.73 -19.51
CA PHE A 27 22.25 41.93 -19.03
C PHE A 27 22.27 42.87 -17.81
N SER A 28 21.69 44.06 -17.94
CA SER A 28 21.65 44.98 -16.79
C SER A 28 20.91 44.30 -15.64
N ARG A 29 21.46 44.38 -14.42
CA ARG A 29 20.86 43.79 -13.19
C ARG A 29 19.38 44.17 -13.04
N LYS A 30 19.06 45.41 -13.45
CA LYS A 30 17.70 45.96 -13.51
C LYS A 30 16.79 45.18 -14.47
N ALA A 31 17.29 44.70 -15.61
CA ALA A 31 16.53 43.91 -16.56
C ALA A 31 16.18 42.52 -16.02
N VAL A 32 17.11 41.81 -15.36
CA VAL A 32 16.85 40.50 -14.74
C VAL A 32 15.90 40.63 -13.56
N PHE A 33 16.11 41.63 -12.70
CA PHE A 33 15.21 41.91 -11.58
C PHE A 33 13.79 42.26 -12.06
N ASN A 34 13.67 43.12 -13.07
CA ASN A 34 12.37 43.44 -13.68
C ASN A 34 11.75 42.23 -14.40
N TYR A 35 12.57 41.31 -14.94
CA TYR A 35 12.06 40.10 -15.57
C TYR A 35 11.40 39.15 -14.55
N LEU A 36 12.04 39.00 -13.39
CA LEU A 36 11.58 38.08 -12.34
C LEU A 36 10.46 38.68 -11.48
N PHE A 37 10.46 40.00 -11.25
CA PHE A 37 9.64 40.66 -10.22
C PHE A 37 8.87 41.90 -10.71
N SER A 38 8.51 41.96 -12.01
CA SER A 38 7.80 43.14 -12.53
C SER A 38 6.49 43.42 -11.79
N LYS A 39 6.37 44.63 -11.22
CA LYS A 39 5.12 45.18 -10.69
C LYS A 39 4.28 45.92 -11.76
N ASN A 40 4.86 46.17 -12.93
CA ASN A 40 4.18 46.81 -14.06
C ASN A 40 3.95 45.79 -15.17
N TYR A 41 2.73 45.25 -15.24
CA TYR A 41 2.39 44.22 -16.20
C TYR A 41 2.36 44.78 -17.62
N GLY A 42 1.66 45.90 -17.85
CA GLY A 42 1.75 46.68 -19.10
C GLY A 42 1.52 45.90 -20.41
N VAL A 43 0.93 44.71 -20.34
CA VAL A 43 0.61 43.87 -21.51
C VAL A 43 -0.79 44.23 -21.96
N VAL A 44 -0.92 44.76 -23.16
CA VAL A 44 -2.22 45.04 -23.76
C VAL A 44 -2.61 43.88 -24.66
N ARG A 45 -3.72 43.22 -24.33
CA ARG A 45 -4.27 42.12 -25.14
C ARG A 45 -5.11 42.71 -26.27
N VAL A 46 -4.86 42.29 -27.51
CA VAL A 46 -5.54 42.76 -28.72
C VAL A 46 -6.21 41.60 -29.45
N ARG A 47 -7.28 41.87 -30.19
CA ARG A 47 -8.01 40.82 -30.91
C ARG A 47 -7.38 40.48 -32.26
N LYS A 48 -6.83 41.48 -32.96
CA LYS A 48 -6.39 41.33 -34.35
C LYS A 48 -4.86 41.19 -34.48
N PRO A 49 -4.35 40.29 -35.34
CA PRO A 49 -2.91 40.08 -35.53
C PRO A 49 -2.13 41.35 -35.89
N GLU A 50 -2.70 42.23 -36.71
CA GLU A 50 -2.09 43.49 -37.14
C GLU A 50 -1.90 44.52 -36.00
N GLU A 51 -2.57 44.33 -34.86
CA GLU A 51 -2.45 45.18 -33.68
C GLU A 51 -1.33 44.71 -32.73
N VAL A 52 -0.73 43.54 -33.00
CA VAL A 52 0.40 42.99 -32.24
C VAL A 52 1.68 43.77 -32.56
N LYS A 53 2.26 44.41 -31.55
CA LYS A 53 3.42 45.30 -31.65
C LYS A 53 4.36 45.04 -30.48
N THR A 54 5.65 45.18 -30.74
CA THR A 54 6.70 45.14 -29.70
C THR A 54 7.53 46.41 -29.82
N THR A 55 7.22 47.42 -28.99
CA THR A 55 7.98 48.67 -28.93
C THR A 55 8.52 48.90 -27.52
N VAL A 56 9.40 49.90 -27.33
CA VAL A 56 10.01 50.19 -26.02
C VAL A 56 8.96 50.52 -24.95
N ASN A 57 7.84 51.15 -25.34
CA ASN A 57 6.80 51.66 -24.43
C ASN A 57 5.44 50.95 -24.56
N ASN A 58 5.24 50.11 -25.56
CA ASN A 58 3.96 49.42 -25.79
C ASN A 58 4.20 48.01 -26.35
N VAL A 59 3.78 47.00 -25.59
CA VAL A 59 3.85 45.58 -25.97
C VAL A 59 2.44 45.02 -25.98
N THR A 60 1.97 44.62 -27.16
CA THR A 60 0.69 43.96 -27.34
C THR A 60 0.87 42.50 -27.70
N THR A 61 -0.06 41.66 -27.25
CA THR A 61 -0.18 40.23 -27.57
C THR A 61 -1.62 39.94 -27.95
N LEU A 62 -1.87 38.89 -28.73
CA LEU A 62 -3.24 38.46 -28.95
C LEU A 62 -3.88 38.05 -27.63
N ASP A 63 -5.15 38.40 -27.46
CA ASP A 63 -6.01 37.71 -26.50
C ASP A 63 -6.30 36.27 -26.96
N PHE A 64 -7.00 35.49 -26.13
CA PHE A 64 -7.21 34.08 -26.40
C PHE A 64 -8.05 33.85 -27.66
N ILE A 65 -9.11 34.65 -27.86
CA ILE A 65 -9.96 34.52 -29.04
C ILE A 65 -9.15 34.92 -30.28
N GLY A 66 -8.34 35.97 -30.21
CA GLY A 66 -7.42 36.37 -31.27
C GLY A 66 -6.41 35.28 -31.61
N LEU A 67 -5.90 34.52 -30.63
CA LEU A 67 -5.07 33.33 -30.86
C LEU A 67 -5.84 32.23 -31.59
N VAL A 68 -7.07 31.93 -31.16
CA VAL A 68 -7.94 30.94 -31.80
C VAL A 68 -8.26 31.33 -33.25
N GLU A 69 -8.58 32.61 -33.48
CA GLU A 69 -8.92 33.16 -34.80
C GLU A 69 -7.68 33.26 -35.71
N LYS A 70 -6.51 33.64 -35.18
CA LYS A 70 -5.23 33.67 -35.92
C LYS A 70 -4.84 32.27 -36.40
N ASN A 71 -4.94 31.28 -35.52
CA ASN A 71 -4.36 29.97 -35.74
C ASN A 71 -5.31 29.02 -36.51
N ALA A 72 -6.50 29.46 -36.94
CA ALA A 72 -7.43 28.56 -37.59
C ALA A 72 -8.50 29.23 -38.49
N GLY A 73 -8.62 28.74 -39.74
CA GLY A 73 -9.63 29.12 -40.74
C GLY A 73 -11.06 28.67 -40.39
N GLY A 74 -11.67 29.27 -39.36
CA GLY A 74 -13.12 29.19 -39.09
C GLY A 74 -13.55 28.68 -37.69
N TYR A 75 -12.65 28.62 -36.71
CA TYR A 75 -13.00 28.25 -35.32
C TYR A 75 -13.53 29.48 -34.56
N SER A 76 -14.34 29.26 -33.53
CA SER A 76 -14.86 30.34 -32.70
C SER A 76 -14.70 30.02 -31.22
N ALA A 77 -14.32 31.03 -30.45
CA ALA A 77 -14.13 30.95 -29.01
C ALA A 77 -14.90 32.03 -28.26
N GLU A 78 -15.19 31.77 -26.99
CA GLU A 78 -15.85 32.69 -26.07
C GLU A 78 -15.18 32.67 -24.69
N GLU A 79 -15.37 33.75 -23.95
CA GLU A 79 -14.85 33.96 -22.61
C GLU A 79 -15.99 33.96 -21.60
N HIS A 80 -15.78 33.30 -20.47
CA HIS A 80 -16.75 33.17 -19.38
C HIS A 80 -16.11 33.59 -18.06
N TYR A 81 -16.89 34.22 -17.18
CA TYR A 81 -16.41 34.68 -15.88
C TYR A 81 -17.14 33.96 -14.75
N VAL A 82 -16.39 33.40 -13.81
CA VAL A 82 -16.91 32.68 -12.65
C VAL A 82 -16.32 33.28 -11.38
N ILE A 83 -17.17 33.55 -10.40
CA ILE A 83 -16.74 34.08 -9.10
C ILE A 83 -16.65 32.92 -8.10
N THR A 84 -15.48 32.74 -7.49
CA THR A 84 -15.29 31.73 -6.43
C THR A 84 -15.96 32.17 -5.14
N GLU A 85 -16.25 31.23 -4.23
CA GLU A 85 -16.86 31.55 -2.92
C GLU A 85 -16.05 32.58 -2.12
N ASP A 86 -14.72 32.54 -2.25
CA ASP A 86 -13.81 33.48 -1.61
C ASP A 86 -13.61 34.78 -2.39
N GLY A 87 -14.23 34.97 -3.56
CA GLY A 87 -14.34 36.26 -4.25
C GLY A 87 -13.38 36.50 -5.41
N TYR A 88 -12.60 35.50 -5.83
CA TYR A 88 -11.76 35.59 -7.04
C TYR A 88 -12.62 35.47 -8.29
N ILE A 89 -12.29 36.26 -9.31
CA ILE A 89 -12.95 36.21 -10.62
C ILE A 89 -12.05 35.40 -11.55
N LEU A 90 -12.52 34.21 -11.93
CA LEU A 90 -11.85 33.31 -12.84
C LEU A 90 -12.41 33.48 -14.25
N MET A 91 -11.51 33.64 -15.22
CA MET A 91 -11.86 33.65 -16.64
C MET A 91 -11.62 32.26 -17.24
N LEU A 92 -12.68 31.67 -17.79
CA LEU A 92 -12.64 30.41 -18.54
C LEU A 92 -12.80 30.70 -20.02
N HIS A 93 -12.17 29.88 -20.86
CA HIS A 93 -12.35 29.96 -22.29
C HIS A 93 -13.06 28.73 -22.82
N ARG A 94 -13.84 28.89 -23.89
CA ARG A 94 -14.50 27.78 -24.56
C ARG A 94 -14.31 27.89 -26.06
N ILE A 95 -13.98 26.79 -26.72
CA ILE A 95 -13.92 26.68 -28.19
C ILE A 95 -15.12 25.82 -28.63
N PHE A 96 -16.09 26.45 -29.30
CA PHE A 96 -17.42 25.87 -29.51
C PHE A 96 -17.81 25.67 -30.97
N ARG A 97 -17.01 26.14 -31.94
CA ARG A 97 -17.33 26.00 -33.38
C ARG A 97 -16.15 25.49 -34.19
N ASN A 98 -16.47 24.60 -35.13
CA ASN A 98 -15.56 24.02 -36.12
C ASN A 98 -16.04 24.38 -37.54
N PRO A 99 -15.17 24.75 -38.49
CA PRO A 99 -15.53 24.95 -39.89
C PRO A 99 -16.11 23.69 -40.60
N LEU A 100 -15.76 22.47 -40.15
CA LEU A 100 -16.13 21.19 -40.78
C LEU A 100 -17.46 20.59 -40.28
N PHE A 101 -17.96 20.99 -39.11
CA PHE A 101 -19.14 20.37 -38.48
C PHE A 101 -20.26 21.39 -38.21
N LYS A 102 -21.38 21.26 -38.95
CA LYS A 102 -22.62 22.06 -38.79
C LYS A 102 -23.74 21.33 -38.02
N SER A 103 -23.46 20.32 -37.21
CA SER A 103 -24.55 19.58 -36.53
C SER A 103 -25.07 20.30 -35.27
N GLN A 104 -26.40 20.33 -35.14
CA GLN A 104 -27.17 20.93 -34.04
C GLN A 104 -27.47 19.91 -32.91
N GLY A 105 -26.48 19.12 -32.49
CA GLY A 105 -26.63 18.12 -31.42
C GLY A 105 -25.91 18.51 -30.12
N SER A 106 -26.33 17.93 -28.99
CA SER A 106 -25.64 18.06 -27.70
C SER A 106 -24.23 17.44 -27.78
N ARG A 107 -23.18 18.25 -27.61
CA ARG A 107 -21.78 17.82 -27.66
C ARG A 107 -21.28 17.38 -26.30
N LYS A 108 -20.39 16.39 -26.27
CA LYS A 108 -19.72 15.97 -25.02
C LYS A 108 -18.71 17.02 -24.60
N VAL A 109 -18.78 17.44 -23.35
CA VAL A 109 -17.90 18.47 -22.78
C VAL A 109 -16.56 17.86 -22.38
N VAL A 110 -15.47 18.49 -22.79
CA VAL A 110 -14.11 18.21 -22.30
C VAL A 110 -13.56 19.46 -21.66
N PHE A 111 -13.08 19.33 -20.43
CA PHE A 111 -12.50 20.42 -19.66
C PHE A 111 -10.98 20.21 -19.53
N ILE A 112 -10.19 21.14 -20.05
CA ILE A 112 -8.73 21.09 -20.08
C ILE A 112 -8.16 22.10 -19.08
N GLN A 113 -7.19 21.67 -18.27
CA GLN A 113 -6.52 22.50 -17.28
C GLN A 113 -5.02 22.57 -17.58
N HIS A 114 -4.41 23.75 -17.42
CA HIS A 114 -2.97 23.96 -17.59
C HIS A 114 -2.17 23.71 -16.30
N GLY A 115 -0.84 23.63 -16.42
CA GLY A 115 0.10 23.49 -15.30
C GLY A 115 0.50 24.82 -14.63
N MET A 116 1.53 24.77 -13.77
CA MET A 116 2.06 25.95 -13.06
C MET A 116 2.66 26.98 -14.06
N MET A 117 2.59 28.27 -13.73
CA MET A 117 3.13 29.38 -14.54
C MET A 117 2.52 29.50 -15.94
N ALA A 118 1.33 28.94 -16.18
CA ALA A 118 0.67 28.98 -17.49
C ALA A 118 -0.73 29.61 -17.43
N THR A 119 -1.29 29.80 -18.61
CA THR A 119 -2.69 30.15 -18.89
C THR A 119 -3.27 29.13 -19.87
N SER A 120 -4.56 29.20 -20.15
CA SER A 120 -5.20 28.40 -21.19
C SER A 120 -4.64 28.64 -22.60
N ASP A 121 -3.90 29.72 -22.83
CA ASP A 121 -3.24 30.01 -24.12
C ASP A 121 -2.37 28.86 -24.62
N ILE A 122 -1.68 28.16 -23.70
CA ILE A 122 -0.71 27.10 -24.05
C ILE A 122 -1.31 25.97 -24.90
N TRP A 123 -2.63 25.81 -24.85
CA TRP A 123 -3.39 24.79 -25.57
C TRP A 123 -3.81 25.22 -26.98
N VAL A 124 -3.45 26.44 -27.41
CA VAL A 124 -3.81 27.00 -28.73
C VAL A 124 -2.66 27.78 -29.40
N LEU A 125 -1.42 27.66 -28.90
CA LEU A 125 -0.27 28.44 -29.36
C LEU A 125 0.27 27.99 -30.72
N ILE A 126 0.29 26.70 -31.02
CA ILE A 126 0.96 26.16 -32.22
C ILE A 126 0.01 26.16 -33.43
N GLY A 127 -1.26 25.82 -33.20
CA GLY A 127 -2.36 25.98 -34.14
C GLY A 127 -3.12 24.70 -34.50
N ALA A 128 -4.08 24.87 -35.41
CA ALA A 128 -5.01 23.82 -35.82
C ALA A 128 -4.29 22.57 -36.35
N GLY A 129 -4.82 21.39 -36.01
CA GLY A 129 -4.21 20.10 -36.36
C GLY A 129 -2.98 19.71 -35.53
N LYS A 130 -2.51 20.57 -34.63
CA LYS A 130 -1.37 20.28 -33.73
C LYS A 130 -1.78 20.35 -32.26
N ASP A 131 -2.45 21.43 -31.84
CA ASP A 131 -2.82 21.55 -30.44
C ASP A 131 -4.05 20.71 -30.07
N LEU A 132 -4.02 20.14 -28.86
CA LEU A 132 -5.07 19.24 -28.36
C LEU A 132 -6.46 19.88 -28.36
N ALA A 133 -6.57 21.18 -28.06
CA ALA A 133 -7.86 21.86 -28.00
C ALA A 133 -8.56 21.87 -29.38
N PHE A 134 -7.82 22.15 -30.45
CA PHE A 134 -8.36 22.09 -31.81
C PHE A 134 -8.69 20.66 -32.23
N LEU A 135 -7.80 19.69 -31.93
CA LEU A 135 -8.03 18.29 -32.25
C LEU A 135 -9.29 17.72 -31.60
N LEU A 136 -9.60 18.12 -30.36
CA LEU A 136 -10.83 17.73 -29.67
C LEU A 136 -12.08 18.37 -30.31
N VAL A 137 -12.00 19.63 -30.71
CA VAL A 137 -13.07 20.30 -31.46
C VAL A 137 -13.29 19.64 -32.83
N ASP A 138 -12.23 19.17 -33.49
CA ASP A 138 -12.28 18.38 -34.73
C ASP A 138 -12.95 17.02 -34.56
N LYS A 139 -12.92 16.48 -33.35
CA LYS A 139 -13.60 15.24 -32.98
C LYS A 139 -15.01 15.46 -32.42
N GLY A 140 -15.51 16.69 -32.46
CA GLY A 140 -16.89 17.02 -32.11
C GLY A 140 -17.13 17.26 -30.61
N TYR A 141 -16.07 17.43 -29.81
CA TYR A 141 -16.20 17.79 -28.40
C TYR A 141 -16.49 19.29 -28.21
N ASP A 142 -17.13 19.62 -27.10
CA ASP A 142 -17.26 20.99 -26.59
C ASP A 142 -16.12 21.26 -25.60
N VAL A 143 -15.15 22.09 -25.99
CA VAL A 143 -13.88 22.21 -25.27
C VAL A 143 -13.87 23.46 -24.40
N TRP A 144 -13.72 23.25 -23.09
CA TRP A 144 -13.59 24.27 -22.08
C TRP A 144 -12.17 24.27 -21.52
N LEU A 145 -11.61 25.44 -21.27
CA LEU A 145 -10.25 25.63 -20.76
C LEU A 145 -10.28 26.51 -19.53
N GLY A 146 -9.81 25.98 -18.40
CA GLY A 146 -9.77 26.68 -17.12
C GLY A 146 -8.47 27.46 -16.90
N ASN A 147 -8.55 28.53 -16.12
CA ASN A 147 -7.40 29.30 -15.63
C ASN A 147 -7.37 29.33 -14.11
N PHE A 148 -6.16 29.30 -13.52
CA PHE A 148 -5.98 29.39 -12.07
C PHE A 148 -5.87 30.84 -11.58
N ARG A 149 -6.40 31.10 -10.38
CA ARG A 149 -6.27 32.39 -9.67
C ARG A 149 -4.81 32.87 -9.64
N GLY A 150 -4.62 34.17 -9.82
CA GLY A 150 -3.33 34.84 -9.78
C GLY A 150 -2.57 34.87 -11.12
N ASN A 151 -2.91 34.00 -12.09
CA ASN A 151 -2.32 34.07 -13.43
C ASN A 151 -2.87 35.25 -14.25
N ALA A 152 -2.31 35.46 -15.45
CA ALA A 152 -2.63 36.62 -16.29
C ALA A 152 -4.12 36.81 -16.65
N TYR A 153 -4.95 35.76 -16.61
CA TYR A 153 -6.41 35.87 -16.88
C TYR A 153 -7.27 35.93 -15.61
N CYS A 154 -6.75 35.49 -14.47
CA CYS A 154 -7.51 35.37 -13.22
C CYS A 154 -6.90 36.21 -12.09
N ARG A 155 -6.50 37.46 -12.41
CA ARG A 155 -5.88 38.41 -11.46
C ARG A 155 -6.86 39.45 -10.92
N SER A 156 -8.11 39.05 -10.71
CA SER A 156 -9.19 39.94 -10.26
C SER A 156 -9.92 39.34 -9.08
N HIS A 157 -10.37 40.19 -8.16
CA HIS A 157 -11.12 39.80 -6.97
C HIS A 157 -12.11 40.90 -6.60
N ILE A 158 -13.28 40.55 -6.07
CA ILE A 158 -14.38 41.49 -5.77
C ILE A 158 -14.01 42.60 -4.75
N LYS A 159 -13.11 42.28 -3.80
CA LYS A 159 -12.65 43.18 -2.72
C LYS A 159 -11.13 43.43 -2.64
N LEU A 160 -10.29 42.48 -3.06
CA LEU A 160 -8.84 42.52 -2.83
C LEU A 160 -8.11 42.97 -4.10
N SER A 161 -7.05 43.75 -3.94
CA SER A 161 -6.20 44.19 -5.03
C SER A 161 -4.96 43.30 -5.14
N PRO A 162 -4.48 42.96 -6.36
CA PRO A 162 -3.22 42.23 -6.56
C PRO A 162 -1.96 42.93 -6.04
N GLN A 163 -2.05 44.19 -5.64
CA GLN A 163 -0.96 44.91 -4.98
C GLN A 163 -0.88 44.59 -3.49
N ASN A 164 -1.95 44.04 -2.90
CA ASN A 164 -2.03 43.73 -1.48
C ASN A 164 -1.60 42.27 -1.21
N LYS A 165 -0.96 42.05 -0.07
CA LYS A 165 -0.51 40.72 0.38
C LYS A 165 -1.67 39.74 0.50
N GLU A 166 -2.83 40.20 0.98
CA GLU A 166 -4.01 39.37 1.21
C GLU A 166 -4.55 38.74 -0.08
N PHE A 167 -4.37 39.39 -1.24
CA PHE A 167 -4.76 38.82 -2.54
C PHE A 167 -3.92 37.58 -2.90
N TRP A 168 -2.69 37.47 -2.39
CA TRP A 168 -1.80 36.35 -2.69
C TRP A 168 -1.79 35.28 -1.61
N GLN A 169 -2.53 35.51 -0.52
CA GLN A 169 -2.75 34.57 0.57
C GLN A 169 -4.07 33.82 0.34
N PHE A 170 -3.99 32.68 -0.33
CA PHE A 170 -5.18 31.92 -0.76
C PHE A 170 -5.84 31.13 0.38
N SER A 171 -5.86 31.67 1.60
CA SER A 171 -6.43 31.05 2.81
C SER A 171 -7.77 31.67 3.20
N CYS A 172 -8.76 30.81 3.43
CA CYS A 172 -10.05 31.18 4.02
C CYS A 172 -9.84 31.80 5.42
N ASN A 173 -10.40 32.99 5.63
CA ASN A 173 -10.23 33.79 6.83
C ASN A 173 -11.27 33.37 7.87
N ILE A 174 -10.88 32.64 8.92
CA ILE A 174 -11.63 32.59 10.17
C ILE A 174 -10.71 33.05 11.30
N SER A 175 -11.03 34.28 11.73
CA SER A 175 -10.69 34.99 12.96
C SER A 175 -9.22 35.33 13.29
N ARG A 176 -9.10 36.60 13.72
CA ARG A 176 -7.91 37.39 14.01
C ARG A 176 -7.75 37.49 15.55
N ILE A 177 -6.52 37.79 16.02
CA ILE A 177 -6.10 38.27 17.36
C ILE A 177 -6.02 37.14 18.43
N VAL A 178 -4.90 36.84 19.10
CA VAL A 178 -4.07 37.63 20.04
C VAL A 178 -2.59 37.19 19.98
N SER A 179 -1.68 38.16 20.10
CA SER A 179 -0.22 38.04 20.22
C SER A 179 0.23 37.49 21.58
N ASN A 180 1.26 36.64 21.62
CA ASN A 180 2.14 36.52 22.79
C ASN A 180 3.57 36.18 22.35
N SER A 181 4.37 37.23 22.20
CA SER A 181 5.73 37.29 21.65
C SER A 181 6.84 36.71 22.55
N ILE A 182 6.49 36.02 23.65
CA ILE A 182 7.47 35.49 24.62
C ILE A 182 7.58 33.95 24.55
N LEU A 183 6.52 33.26 24.09
CA LEU A 183 6.52 31.80 23.94
C LEU A 183 7.24 31.35 22.65
N GLU A 184 7.20 32.17 21.59
CA GLU A 184 7.83 31.88 20.30
C GLU A 184 9.36 31.84 20.35
N ILE A 185 9.98 32.72 21.15
CA ILE A 185 11.44 32.81 21.26
C ILE A 185 12.00 31.60 22.02
N SER A 186 11.28 31.16 23.05
CA SER A 186 11.67 30.05 23.93
C SER A 186 11.62 28.68 23.21
N LEU A 187 10.65 28.48 22.31
CA LEU A 187 10.51 27.25 21.52
C LEU A 187 11.49 27.17 20.34
N ARG A 188 11.88 28.32 19.75
CA ARG A 188 12.91 28.35 18.68
C ARG A 188 14.30 27.96 19.19
N LEU A 189 14.64 28.32 20.42
CA LEU A 189 15.93 27.97 21.05
C LEU A 189 16.07 26.46 21.34
N PHE A 190 14.97 25.78 21.66
CA PHE A 190 14.97 24.34 21.91
C PHE A 190 15.12 23.52 20.61
N TYR A 191 14.57 24.04 19.50
CA TYR A 191 14.63 23.39 18.18
C TYR A 191 16.01 23.51 17.50
N VAL A 192 16.72 24.61 17.75
CA VAL A 192 18.07 24.86 17.19
C VAL A 192 19.12 23.87 17.70
N LEU A 193 18.92 23.25 18.88
CA LEU A 193 19.92 22.36 19.49
C LEU A 193 19.86 20.91 18.99
N GLU A 194 18.77 20.45 18.36
CA GLU A 194 18.66 19.06 17.88
C GLU A 194 18.98 18.85 16.38
N HIS A 195 18.96 19.89 15.53
CA HIS A 195 18.95 19.70 14.06
C HIS A 195 19.89 20.66 13.28
N PHE A 196 21.13 20.85 13.74
CA PHE A 196 22.06 21.86 13.19
C PHE A 196 22.44 21.72 11.70
N SER A 197 22.25 20.56 11.05
CA SER A 197 22.60 20.34 9.64
C SER A 197 21.45 20.55 8.64
N GLU A 198 20.19 20.40 9.05
CA GLU A 198 18.98 20.63 8.23
C GLU A 198 18.52 22.11 8.24
N ILE A 199 19.08 22.91 9.14
CA ILE A 199 18.70 24.29 9.40
C ILE A 199 19.24 25.28 8.35
N ALA A 200 20.37 24.99 7.69
CA ALA A 200 20.99 25.93 6.75
C ALA A 200 20.19 26.16 5.46
N GLU A 201 19.65 25.10 4.84
CA GLU A 201 18.83 25.21 3.61
C GLU A 201 17.44 25.80 3.90
N ASN A 202 16.83 25.44 5.03
CA ASN A 202 15.52 25.97 5.45
C ASN A 202 15.59 27.44 5.90
N LEU A 203 16.70 27.90 6.50
CA LEU A 203 16.89 29.31 6.86
C LEU A 203 17.06 30.22 5.63
N LEU A 204 17.72 29.75 4.56
CA LEU A 204 17.97 30.50 3.33
C LEU A 204 16.67 30.78 2.55
N GLU A 205 15.74 29.82 2.50
CA GLU A 205 14.47 29.96 1.78
C GLU A 205 13.43 30.79 2.58
N ILE A 206 13.32 30.57 3.89
CA ILE A 206 12.49 31.42 4.77
C ILE A 206 12.98 32.87 4.68
N SER A 207 14.30 33.09 4.72
CA SER A 207 14.90 34.41 4.54
C SER A 207 14.60 35.01 3.16
N LEU A 208 14.59 34.21 2.09
CA LEU A 208 14.26 34.70 0.74
C LEU A 208 12.79 35.07 0.59
N LYS A 209 11.86 34.25 1.08
CA LYS A 209 10.42 34.55 1.05
C LYS A 209 10.10 35.79 1.88
N GLU A 210 10.63 35.89 3.10
CA GLU A 210 10.47 37.07 3.96
C GLU A 210 11.08 38.32 3.31
N PHE A 211 12.24 38.19 2.67
CA PHE A 211 12.86 39.27 1.92
C PHE A 211 11.98 39.75 0.75
N LEU A 212 11.46 38.85 -0.08
CA LEU A 212 10.59 39.23 -1.20
C LEU A 212 9.27 39.85 -0.72
N GLU A 213 8.63 39.26 0.29
CA GLU A 213 7.41 39.80 0.89
C GLU A 213 7.64 41.18 1.55
N SER A 214 8.80 41.40 2.18
CA SER A 214 9.17 42.70 2.76
C SER A 214 9.40 43.81 1.72
N ASN A 215 9.65 43.42 0.47
CA ASN A 215 9.72 44.32 -0.68
C ASN A 215 8.40 44.35 -1.49
N GLU A 216 7.31 43.83 -0.91
CA GLU A 216 5.97 43.71 -1.50
C GLU A 216 5.98 42.97 -2.85
N ILE A 217 6.81 41.93 -2.96
CA ILE A 217 6.84 41.01 -4.09
C ILE A 217 6.11 39.75 -3.64
N TYR A 218 4.98 39.44 -4.28
CA TYR A 218 4.11 38.31 -3.91
C TYR A 218 3.94 37.28 -5.04
N GLU A 219 4.49 37.57 -6.23
CA GLU A 219 4.41 36.77 -7.44
C GLU A 219 5.79 36.71 -8.10
N LEU A 220 6.10 35.58 -8.74
CA LEU A 220 7.32 35.37 -9.53
C LEU A 220 6.97 35.24 -11.01
N VAL A 221 7.84 35.78 -11.87
CA VAL A 221 7.77 35.69 -13.35
C VAL A 221 6.39 36.02 -13.93
N ALA A 222 5.79 37.08 -13.41
CA ALA A 222 4.53 37.60 -13.92
C ALA A 222 4.64 37.94 -15.42
N LEU A 223 3.59 37.67 -16.19
CA LEU A 223 3.56 38.10 -17.58
C LEU A 223 3.60 39.62 -17.65
N SER A 224 4.68 40.16 -18.20
CA SER A 224 4.91 41.60 -18.30
C SER A 224 5.39 41.99 -19.69
N SER A 225 5.20 43.26 -20.07
CA SER A 225 5.74 43.83 -21.31
C SER A 225 7.26 43.63 -21.42
N THR A 226 7.97 43.67 -20.29
CA THR A 226 9.40 43.39 -20.22
C THR A 226 9.72 41.94 -20.53
N ASN A 227 8.97 40.98 -19.95
CA ASN A 227 9.20 39.55 -20.17
C ASN A 227 8.92 39.15 -21.61
N ILE A 228 7.81 39.65 -22.18
CA ILE A 228 7.44 39.41 -23.58
C ILE A 228 8.49 40.01 -24.52
N ARG A 229 8.94 41.24 -24.26
CA ARG A 229 9.98 41.88 -25.08
C ARG A 229 11.30 41.10 -25.03
N ILE A 230 11.73 40.70 -23.83
CA ILE A 230 12.94 39.88 -23.65
C ILE A 230 12.78 38.54 -24.38
N GLY A 231 11.66 37.85 -24.20
CA GLY A 231 11.36 36.59 -24.86
C GLY A 231 11.35 36.70 -26.39
N ARG A 232 10.60 37.66 -26.94
CA ARG A 232 10.56 37.92 -28.38
C ARG A 232 11.94 38.27 -28.93
N THR A 233 12.72 39.11 -28.24
CA THR A 233 14.03 39.54 -28.74
C THR A 233 15.07 38.41 -28.66
N LEU A 234 15.20 37.76 -27.49
CA LEU A 234 16.25 36.78 -27.26
C LEU A 234 15.98 35.44 -27.94
N CYS A 235 14.71 35.04 -28.03
CA CYS A 235 14.31 33.72 -28.53
C CYS A 235 13.89 33.72 -30.00
N THR A 236 14.03 34.86 -30.71
CA THR A 236 13.79 34.96 -32.16
C THR A 236 14.60 33.91 -32.91
N ASP A 237 13.99 33.35 -33.97
CA ASP A 237 14.63 32.34 -34.80
C ASP A 237 15.98 32.81 -35.35
N LYS A 238 17.01 31.97 -35.19
CA LYS A 238 18.40 32.22 -35.61
C LYS A 238 19.13 33.34 -34.85
N ALA A 239 18.54 33.91 -33.79
CA ALA A 239 19.27 34.81 -32.90
C ALA A 239 20.35 34.01 -32.14
N ILE A 240 21.55 34.57 -31.97
CA ILE A 240 22.64 33.93 -31.21
C ILE A 240 22.19 33.62 -29.76
N THR A 241 21.32 34.45 -29.21
CA THR A 241 20.73 34.32 -27.88
C THR A 241 19.65 33.24 -27.78
N GLN A 242 19.15 32.72 -28.90
CA GLN A 242 18.08 31.70 -28.92
C GLN A 242 18.54 30.42 -28.23
N THR A 243 19.83 30.10 -28.31
CA THR A 243 20.44 28.98 -27.60
C THR A 243 20.26 29.10 -26.08
N ALA A 244 20.24 30.31 -25.51
CA ALA A 244 19.96 30.51 -24.08
C ALA A 244 18.50 30.17 -23.75
N CYS A 245 17.55 30.53 -24.61
CA CYS A 245 16.13 30.17 -24.44
C CYS A 245 15.93 28.65 -24.51
N ILE A 246 16.59 27.98 -25.47
CA ILE A 246 16.57 26.51 -25.59
C ILE A 246 17.18 25.86 -24.35
N ALA A 247 18.31 26.38 -23.85
CA ALA A 247 18.96 25.87 -22.65
C ALA A 247 18.07 26.00 -21.41
N ILE A 248 17.35 27.12 -21.25
CA ILE A 248 16.41 27.31 -20.14
C ILE A 248 15.27 26.30 -20.20
N ILE A 249 14.67 26.07 -21.38
CA ILE A 249 13.63 25.05 -21.55
C ILE A 249 14.19 23.68 -21.18
N PHE A 250 15.34 23.28 -21.72
CA PHE A 250 15.90 21.95 -21.48
C PHE A 250 16.38 21.73 -20.04
N LEU A 251 16.81 22.79 -19.36
CA LEU A 251 17.17 22.73 -17.94
C LEU A 251 15.95 22.40 -17.07
N ILE A 252 14.78 22.90 -17.44
CA ILE A 252 13.54 22.77 -16.68
C ILE A 252 12.76 21.51 -17.05
N SER A 253 12.49 21.28 -18.35
CA SER A 253 11.59 20.22 -18.81
C SER A 253 12.29 18.91 -19.18
N GLY A 254 13.60 18.93 -19.47
CA GLY A 254 14.35 17.84 -20.09
C GLY A 254 14.86 18.24 -21.48
N SER A 255 15.92 17.58 -21.98
CA SER A 255 16.49 17.90 -23.29
C SER A 255 15.92 16.99 -24.38
N ASN A 256 15.30 17.60 -25.39
CA ASN A 256 14.83 16.90 -26.59
C ASN A 256 14.83 17.84 -27.82
N PRO A 257 15.99 18.06 -28.46
CA PRO A 257 16.08 18.95 -29.63
C PRO A 257 15.26 18.47 -30.82
N ALA A 258 14.98 17.16 -30.93
CA ALA A 258 14.20 16.61 -32.04
C ALA A 258 12.72 17.02 -32.00
N GLN A 259 12.19 17.32 -30.82
CA GLN A 259 10.78 17.71 -30.65
C GLN A 259 10.58 19.22 -30.45
N LEU A 260 11.67 20.00 -30.32
CA LEU A 260 11.59 21.44 -30.10
C LEU A 260 11.56 22.21 -31.43
N ASN A 261 10.44 22.87 -31.73
CA ASN A 261 10.38 23.81 -32.84
C ASN A 261 10.91 25.19 -32.42
N THR A 262 12.10 25.57 -32.90
CA THR A 262 12.75 26.84 -32.51
C THR A 262 11.99 28.06 -33.01
N THR A 263 11.23 27.94 -34.11
CA THR A 263 10.51 29.08 -34.70
C THR A 263 9.33 29.53 -33.85
N THR A 264 8.78 28.68 -32.98
CA THR A 264 7.62 28.99 -32.12
C THR A 264 8.03 29.55 -30.77
N LEU A 265 9.33 29.55 -30.43
CA LEU A 265 9.84 30.06 -29.15
C LEU A 265 9.44 31.51 -28.85
N PRO A 266 9.52 32.48 -29.80
CA PRO A 266 9.11 33.86 -29.53
C PRO A 266 7.63 33.98 -29.14
N GLU A 267 6.80 33.13 -29.74
CA GLU A 267 5.38 33.05 -29.46
C GLU A 267 5.15 32.41 -28.09
N ILE A 268 5.77 31.26 -27.80
CA ILE A 268 5.72 30.62 -26.46
C ILE A 268 6.10 31.60 -25.36
N PHE A 269 7.23 32.30 -25.49
CA PHE A 269 7.70 33.27 -24.49
C PHE A 269 6.87 34.57 -24.44
N SER A 270 5.91 34.75 -25.35
CA SER A 270 4.93 35.85 -25.27
C SER A 270 3.75 35.51 -24.35
N TYR A 271 3.57 34.24 -23.99
CA TYR A 271 2.43 33.75 -23.19
C TYR A 271 2.86 32.93 -21.96
N PHE A 272 4.10 32.43 -21.93
CA PHE A 272 4.69 31.68 -20.82
C PHE A 272 6.07 32.25 -20.43
N PRO A 273 6.40 32.39 -19.14
CA PRO A 273 5.56 32.14 -17.98
C PRO A 273 4.51 33.23 -17.74
N ALA A 274 3.36 32.82 -17.19
CA ALA A 274 2.20 33.66 -16.92
C ALA A 274 2.04 34.06 -15.44
N GLY A 275 3.09 33.84 -14.64
CA GLY A 275 3.12 34.15 -13.21
C GLY A 275 2.69 33.02 -12.29
N VAL A 276 3.22 33.04 -11.07
CA VAL A 276 2.86 32.13 -9.97
C VAL A 276 3.07 32.81 -8.62
N SER A 277 2.19 32.57 -7.65
CA SER A 277 2.34 33.15 -6.32
C SER A 277 3.52 32.53 -5.55
N LEU A 278 4.17 33.34 -4.71
CA LEU A 278 5.23 32.83 -3.83
C LEU A 278 4.72 31.75 -2.86
N GLN A 279 3.44 31.83 -2.45
CA GLN A 279 2.83 30.82 -1.60
C GLN A 279 2.73 29.46 -2.31
N THR A 280 2.34 29.43 -3.59
CA THR A 280 2.27 28.19 -4.37
C THR A 280 3.65 27.55 -4.52
N LEU A 281 4.69 28.35 -4.80
CA LEU A 281 6.07 27.85 -4.90
C LEU A 281 6.56 27.26 -3.58
N HIS A 282 6.34 27.97 -2.48
CA HIS A 282 6.69 27.48 -1.14
C HIS A 282 5.87 26.22 -0.78
N HIS A 283 4.62 26.11 -1.22
CA HIS A 283 3.82 24.90 -0.99
C HIS A 283 4.42 23.67 -1.70
N PHE A 284 4.82 23.83 -2.96
CA PHE A 284 5.53 22.76 -3.69
C PHE A 284 6.84 22.39 -2.97
N TYR A 285 7.61 23.38 -2.53
CA TYR A 285 8.83 23.14 -1.76
C TYR A 285 8.57 22.33 -0.47
N GLN A 286 7.57 22.74 0.34
CA GLN A 286 7.18 22.03 1.56
C GLN A 286 6.84 20.57 1.28
N ASN A 287 6.09 20.29 0.21
CA ASN A 287 5.75 18.92 -0.17
C ASN A 287 6.96 18.12 -0.65
N ILE A 288 7.89 18.75 -1.41
CA ILE A 288 9.10 18.11 -1.93
C ILE A 288 10.05 17.73 -0.79
N ILE A 289 10.36 18.67 0.12
CA ILE A 289 11.29 18.43 1.23
C ILE A 289 10.71 17.42 2.21
N ASN A 290 9.44 17.58 2.57
CA ASN A 290 8.80 16.67 3.52
C ASN A 290 8.40 15.32 2.92
N LYS A 291 8.51 15.16 1.59
CA LYS A 291 8.03 13.99 0.83
C LYS A 291 6.58 13.64 1.15
N LYS A 292 5.74 14.67 1.31
CA LYS A 292 4.32 14.56 1.65
C LYS A 292 3.50 15.23 0.57
N PHE A 293 2.27 14.75 0.38
CA PHE A 293 1.26 15.45 -0.40
C PHE A 293 0.20 15.98 0.56
N GLN A 294 0.39 17.21 1.02
CA GLN A 294 -0.38 17.82 2.11
C GLN A 294 -0.77 19.27 1.80
N ALA A 295 -1.73 19.79 2.54
CA ALA A 295 -2.09 21.20 2.56
C ALA A 295 -0.90 22.08 3.00
N PHE A 296 -0.93 23.35 2.64
CA PHE A 296 0.15 24.30 2.94
C PHE A 296 0.37 24.42 4.45
N ASP A 297 1.58 24.17 4.92
CA ASP A 297 1.95 24.28 6.34
C ASP A 297 2.19 25.75 6.69
N ASN A 298 1.33 26.30 7.55
CA ASN A 298 1.40 27.69 8.03
C ASN A 298 2.14 27.77 9.38
N GLY A 299 2.67 26.66 9.89
CA GLY A 299 3.16 26.52 11.26
C GLY A 299 2.06 26.07 12.22
N TYR A 300 2.46 25.48 13.36
CA TYR A 300 1.56 24.80 14.30
C TYR A 300 0.30 25.60 14.70
N PHE A 301 0.47 26.86 15.08
CA PHE A 301 -0.63 27.70 15.55
C PHE A 301 -1.58 28.12 14.43
N ASP A 302 -1.04 28.51 13.27
CA ASP A 302 -1.86 28.96 12.15
C ASP A 302 -2.48 27.78 11.39
N ASN A 303 -1.86 26.60 11.44
CA ASN A 303 -2.50 25.34 11.06
C ASN A 303 -3.70 25.04 11.96
N TYR A 304 -3.58 25.18 13.28
CA TYR A 304 -4.70 24.92 14.17
C TYR A 304 -5.88 25.86 13.89
N LYS A 305 -5.61 27.15 13.68
CA LYS A 305 -6.64 28.12 13.30
C LYS A 305 -7.31 27.78 11.97
N LYS A 306 -6.52 27.36 10.98
CA LYS A 306 -6.98 27.16 9.60
C LYS A 306 -7.60 25.80 9.33
N TYR A 307 -7.03 24.75 9.92
CA TYR A 307 -7.36 23.35 9.68
C TYR A 307 -8.06 22.69 10.87
N GLY A 308 -8.13 23.35 12.03
CA GLY A 308 -8.60 22.75 13.27
C GLY A 308 -7.62 21.75 13.88
N GLN A 309 -6.41 21.64 13.34
CA GLN A 309 -5.36 20.73 13.81
C GLN A 309 -3.97 21.34 13.64
N MET A 310 -3.05 20.96 14.52
CA MET A 310 -1.69 21.51 14.58
C MET A 310 -0.82 21.14 13.36
N MET A 311 -1.12 20.02 12.71
CA MET A 311 -0.41 19.55 11.52
C MET A 311 -1.20 19.88 10.24
N PRO A 312 -0.55 20.10 9.08
CA PRO A 312 -1.25 20.28 7.82
C PRO A 312 -2.06 19.03 7.44
N ILE A 313 -3.20 19.23 6.76
CA ILE A 313 -4.08 18.14 6.31
C ILE A 313 -3.40 17.37 5.17
N MET A 314 -3.29 16.04 5.26
CA MET A 314 -2.82 15.22 4.15
C MET A 314 -3.89 15.11 3.06
N TYR A 315 -3.50 15.30 1.79
CA TYR A 315 -4.38 15.04 0.67
C TYR A 315 -4.46 13.54 0.42
N ASP A 316 -5.61 12.94 0.77
CA ASP A 316 -5.83 11.51 0.63
C ASP A 316 -6.22 11.14 -0.80
N LEU A 317 -5.23 10.69 -1.59
CA LEU A 317 -5.42 10.25 -2.97
C LEU A 317 -6.37 9.05 -3.10
N LYS A 318 -6.60 8.29 -2.01
CA LYS A 318 -7.57 7.18 -2.00
C LYS A 318 -9.02 7.66 -2.12
N LYS A 319 -9.28 8.95 -1.94
CA LYS A 319 -10.61 9.55 -2.13
C LYS A 319 -10.90 9.88 -3.60
N VAL A 320 -9.93 9.73 -4.51
CA VAL A 320 -10.13 10.00 -5.93
C VAL A 320 -10.89 8.83 -6.58
N THR A 321 -12.20 9.00 -6.72
CA THR A 321 -13.10 7.97 -7.28
C THR A 321 -13.32 8.10 -8.79
N ALA A 322 -12.90 9.21 -9.40
CA ALA A 322 -12.99 9.39 -10.85
C ALA A 322 -12.05 8.41 -11.59
N PRO A 323 -12.43 7.86 -12.75
CA PRO A 323 -11.55 7.03 -13.56
C PRO A 323 -10.42 7.89 -14.12
N LEU A 324 -9.17 7.47 -13.89
CA LEU A 324 -7.97 8.23 -14.26
C LEU A 324 -7.13 7.49 -15.30
N ALA A 325 -6.73 8.21 -16.34
CA ALA A 325 -5.69 7.77 -17.26
C ALA A 325 -4.43 8.61 -17.03
N LEU A 326 -3.30 7.96 -16.77
CA LEU A 326 -2.03 8.59 -16.46
C LEU A 326 -1.05 8.35 -17.61
N TYR A 327 -0.65 9.42 -18.30
CA TYR A 327 0.41 9.41 -19.30
C TYR A 327 1.69 9.98 -18.70
N TYR A 328 2.82 9.33 -18.93
CA TYR A 328 4.12 9.80 -18.39
C TYR A 328 5.27 9.52 -19.34
N SER A 329 6.41 10.18 -19.12
CA SER A 329 7.64 9.95 -19.89
C SER A 329 8.86 9.79 -18.98
N VAL A 330 9.89 9.08 -19.46
CA VAL A 330 11.13 8.86 -18.72
C VAL A 330 12.06 10.08 -18.71
N ASN A 331 11.98 10.96 -19.72
CA ASN A 331 12.79 12.18 -19.83
C ASN A 331 12.06 13.43 -19.30
N ASP A 332 10.97 13.26 -18.54
CA ASP A 332 10.31 14.35 -17.82
C ASP A 332 11.05 14.66 -16.51
N PHE A 333 11.72 15.81 -16.46
CA PHE A 333 12.49 16.24 -15.28
C PHE A 333 11.62 16.80 -14.15
N LEU A 334 10.37 17.19 -14.43
CA LEU A 334 9.44 17.75 -13.44
C LEU A 334 8.53 16.69 -12.82
N ALA A 335 8.20 15.65 -13.60
CA ALA A 335 7.45 14.47 -13.15
C ALA A 335 8.23 13.18 -13.44
N PRO A 336 9.33 12.89 -12.71
CA PRO A 336 10.10 11.67 -12.91
C PRO A 336 9.23 10.43 -12.80
N LYS A 337 9.49 9.42 -13.64
CA LYS A 337 8.78 8.13 -13.67
C LYS A 337 8.56 7.55 -12.27
N SER A 338 9.58 7.55 -11.41
CA SER A 338 9.48 7.02 -10.05
C SER A 338 8.37 7.68 -9.23
N ASN A 339 8.19 9.00 -9.38
CA ASN A 339 7.19 9.76 -8.64
C ASN A 339 5.79 9.48 -9.20
N VAL A 340 5.65 9.41 -10.53
CA VAL A 340 4.37 9.04 -11.15
C VAL A 340 3.93 7.63 -10.74
N LEU A 341 4.86 6.67 -10.71
CA LEU A 341 4.56 5.31 -10.25
C LEU A 341 4.18 5.28 -8.76
N GLU A 342 4.76 6.14 -7.93
CA GLU A 342 4.39 6.26 -6.51
C GLU A 342 3.02 6.91 -6.32
N THR A 343 2.67 7.90 -7.14
CA THR A 343 1.33 8.49 -7.18
C THR A 343 0.30 7.46 -7.68
N TYR A 344 0.63 6.69 -8.72
CA TYR A 344 -0.22 5.62 -9.24
C TYR A 344 -0.62 4.60 -8.17
N LYS A 345 0.33 4.16 -7.32
CA LYS A 345 0.06 3.24 -6.20
C LYS A 345 -0.97 3.76 -5.19
N GLN A 346 -1.15 5.07 -5.12
CA GLN A 346 -2.05 5.73 -4.15
C GLN A 346 -3.42 6.08 -4.76
N LEU A 347 -3.56 6.02 -6.08
CA LEU A 347 -4.80 6.33 -6.80
C LEU A 347 -5.61 5.04 -7.03
N PRO A 348 -6.83 4.94 -6.50
CA PRO A 348 -7.57 3.67 -6.47
C PRO A 348 -8.30 3.36 -7.78
N ASN A 349 -8.47 4.33 -8.67
CA ASN A 349 -9.27 4.20 -9.89
C ASN A 349 -8.48 4.62 -11.15
N VAL A 350 -7.25 4.12 -11.31
CA VAL A 350 -6.48 4.33 -12.54
C VAL A 350 -6.83 3.25 -13.55
N ILE A 351 -7.48 3.66 -14.64
CA ILE A 351 -7.92 2.81 -15.76
C ILE A 351 -6.82 2.58 -16.80
N LEU A 352 -5.83 3.47 -16.85
CA LEU A 352 -4.73 3.42 -17.80
C LEU A 352 -3.49 4.08 -17.19
N LEU A 353 -2.35 3.40 -17.28
CA LEU A 353 -1.03 3.95 -16.98
C LEU A 353 -0.13 3.67 -18.18
N GLU A 354 0.19 4.70 -18.96
CA GLU A 354 0.89 4.56 -20.24
C GLU A 354 2.15 5.42 -20.29
N GLU A 355 3.28 4.77 -20.61
CA GLU A 355 4.54 5.47 -20.85
C GLU A 355 4.60 5.93 -22.31
N ASN A 356 5.05 7.16 -22.55
CA ASN A 356 5.22 7.68 -23.90
C ASN A 356 6.23 6.80 -24.68
N PRO A 357 5.91 6.41 -25.94
CA PRO A 357 6.80 5.56 -26.73
C PRO A 357 8.14 6.23 -27.07
N HIS A 358 8.19 7.56 -27.14
CA HIS A 358 9.42 8.31 -27.39
C HIS A 358 10.18 8.58 -26.09
N LYS A 359 11.27 7.85 -25.84
CA LYS A 359 11.99 7.91 -24.56
C LYS A 359 12.55 9.28 -24.20
N LEU A 360 12.85 10.14 -25.19
CA LEU A 360 13.32 11.51 -24.92
C LEU A 360 12.18 12.52 -24.74
N PHE A 361 10.91 12.12 -24.77
CA PHE A 361 9.77 13.03 -24.62
C PHE A 361 9.83 13.76 -23.26
N THR A 362 9.81 15.08 -23.26
CA THR A 362 10.04 15.96 -22.10
C THR A 362 8.74 16.48 -21.53
N HIS A 363 8.80 17.18 -20.39
CA HIS A 363 7.62 17.83 -19.81
C HIS A 363 6.95 18.83 -20.78
N SER A 364 7.75 19.57 -21.55
CA SER A 364 7.26 20.55 -22.53
C SER A 364 6.70 19.90 -23.79
N ASP A 365 7.14 18.68 -24.13
CA ASP A 365 6.69 18.00 -25.35
C ASP A 365 5.21 17.59 -25.26
N PHE A 366 4.68 17.42 -24.04
CA PHE A 366 3.24 17.23 -23.79
C PHE A 366 2.36 18.37 -24.30
N LEU A 367 2.94 19.55 -24.55
CA LEU A 367 2.26 20.73 -25.06
C LEU A 367 2.74 21.10 -26.46
N TRP A 368 4.06 21.18 -26.66
CA TRP A 368 4.68 21.81 -27.83
C TRP A 368 5.60 20.89 -28.64
N GLY A 369 5.59 19.59 -28.36
CA GLY A 369 6.35 18.62 -29.16
C GLY A 369 5.85 18.59 -30.60
N ILE A 370 6.76 18.59 -31.57
CA ILE A 370 6.42 18.54 -33.01
C ILE A 370 5.48 17.36 -33.32
N ASP A 371 5.74 16.20 -32.72
CA ASP A 371 5.00 14.96 -32.90
C ASP A 371 4.05 14.65 -31.71
N ALA A 372 3.70 15.65 -30.88
CA ALA A 372 2.81 15.44 -29.72
C ALA A 372 1.45 14.83 -30.13
N LYS A 373 0.97 15.16 -31.33
CA LYS A 373 -0.25 14.57 -31.88
C LYS A 373 -0.16 13.04 -31.99
N THR A 374 0.87 12.54 -32.65
CA THR A 374 1.02 11.10 -32.93
C THR A 374 1.55 10.33 -31.72
N LEU A 375 2.40 10.97 -30.91
CA LEU A 375 3.01 10.34 -29.73
C LEU A 375 2.13 10.35 -28.48
N LEU A 376 1.04 11.15 -28.45
CA LEU A 376 0.19 11.30 -27.27
C LEU A 376 -1.29 11.56 -27.61
N TYR A 377 -1.59 12.65 -28.34
CA TYR A 377 -2.99 13.13 -28.42
C TYR A 377 -3.93 12.18 -29.17
N ASP A 378 -3.47 11.49 -30.21
CA ASP A 378 -4.29 10.51 -30.93
C ASP A 378 -4.74 9.37 -30.01
N ARG A 379 -3.84 8.87 -29.15
CA ARG A 379 -4.16 7.83 -28.15
C ARG A 379 -5.11 8.36 -27.07
N LEU A 380 -4.89 9.58 -26.58
CA LEU A 380 -5.76 10.23 -25.60
C LEU A 380 -7.19 10.39 -26.13
N ILE A 381 -7.33 10.88 -27.36
CA ILE A 381 -8.63 11.05 -28.03
C ILE A 381 -9.32 9.71 -28.23
N GLN A 382 -8.58 8.68 -28.66
CA GLN A 382 -9.11 7.33 -28.80
C GLN A 382 -9.69 6.82 -27.47
N LEU A 383 -8.97 7.00 -26.36
CA LEU A 383 -9.45 6.61 -25.04
C LEU A 383 -10.76 7.34 -24.66
N LEU A 384 -10.86 8.65 -24.93
CA LEU A 384 -12.09 9.42 -24.67
C LEU A 384 -13.29 8.93 -25.49
N GLN A 385 -13.05 8.39 -26.69
CA GLN A 385 -14.08 7.81 -27.56
C GLN A 385 -14.50 6.42 -27.07
N GLU A 386 -13.54 5.55 -26.70
CA GLU A 386 -13.81 4.21 -26.15
C GLU A 386 -14.69 4.28 -24.89
N PHE A 387 -14.36 5.17 -23.94
CA PHE A 387 -15.14 5.37 -22.71
C PHE A 387 -16.54 5.91 -22.99
N SER A 388 -16.64 6.77 -23.99
CA SER A 388 -17.88 7.38 -24.44
C SER A 388 -18.88 6.37 -25.00
N GLU A 389 -18.41 5.35 -25.71
CA GLU A 389 -19.23 4.28 -26.28
C GLU A 389 -19.67 3.27 -25.22
N LEU A 390 -18.76 2.91 -24.30
CA LEU A 390 -19.05 2.00 -23.18
C LEU A 390 -20.18 2.56 -22.29
N GLN A 391 -20.16 3.88 -22.04
CA GLN A 391 -21.17 4.54 -21.21
C GLN A 391 -22.56 4.57 -21.90
N MET A 392 -22.60 4.75 -23.22
CA MET A 392 -23.85 4.68 -24.00
C MET A 392 -24.47 3.28 -24.00
N MET A 393 -23.65 2.22 -24.10
CA MET A 393 -24.13 0.84 -23.95
C MET A 393 -24.69 0.58 -22.54
N THR A 394 -24.06 1.17 -21.51
CA THR A 394 -24.49 1.01 -20.11
C THR A 394 -25.80 1.74 -19.82
N ASP A 395 -26.02 2.91 -20.43
CA ASP A 395 -27.26 3.69 -20.29
C ASP A 395 -28.44 3.06 -21.03
N ALA A 396 -28.23 2.35 -22.15
CA ALA A 396 -29.27 1.60 -22.85
C ALA A 396 -29.83 0.41 -22.02
N ILE A 397 -29.07 -0.08 -21.03
CA ILE A 397 -29.44 -1.22 -20.16
C ILE A 397 -30.19 -0.75 -18.89
N LYS A 398 -30.23 0.56 -18.61
CA LYS A 398 -30.87 1.13 -17.40
C LYS A 398 -32.37 0.79 -17.18
N PRO A 399 -33.23 0.66 -18.21
CA PRO A 399 -34.65 0.32 -17.98
C PRO A 399 -34.84 -1.08 -17.39
N ILE A 400 -33.93 -2.02 -17.66
CA ILE A 400 -33.99 -3.41 -17.19
C ILE A 400 -33.45 -3.52 -15.75
N LYS A 401 -32.49 -2.66 -15.36
CA LYS A 401 -31.94 -2.58 -14.00
C LYS A 401 -32.79 -1.76 -13.02
N LEU A 402 -33.72 -0.92 -13.49
CA LEU A 402 -34.52 -0.06 -12.62
C LEU A 402 -35.51 -0.85 -11.74
N ILE A 403 -36.04 -1.98 -12.25
CA ILE A 403 -36.92 -2.87 -11.47
C ILE A 403 -36.11 -3.70 -10.44
N SER A 404 -34.83 -3.96 -10.72
CA SER A 404 -33.92 -4.69 -9.82
C SER A 404 -33.33 -3.80 -8.70
N ASN A 405 -33.10 -2.52 -8.96
CA ASN A 405 -32.35 -1.65 -8.05
C ASN A 405 -33.18 -0.91 -6.99
N ILE A 406 -34.51 -0.86 -7.11
CA ILE A 406 -35.39 -0.30 -6.06
C ILE A 406 -35.31 -1.15 -4.76
N ILE A 407 -34.95 -2.43 -4.86
CA ILE A 407 -34.82 -3.34 -3.71
C ILE A 407 -33.42 -3.27 -3.07
N VAL A 408 -32.39 -2.85 -3.82
CA VAL A 408 -30.98 -2.97 -3.40
C VAL A 408 -30.39 -1.63 -2.89
N GLY A 409 -30.95 -0.50 -3.32
CA GLY A 409 -30.40 0.84 -3.05
C GLY A 409 -30.46 1.32 -1.59
N THR A 410 -31.37 0.80 -0.78
CA THR A 410 -31.49 1.19 0.65
C THR A 410 -30.44 0.54 1.56
N CYS A 411 -29.75 -0.51 1.11
CA CYS A 411 -28.76 -1.21 1.94
C CYS A 411 -27.32 -0.69 1.81
N ILE A 412 -26.96 -0.02 0.70
CA ILE A 412 -25.55 0.25 0.35
C ILE A 412 -25.01 1.55 0.99
N SER A 413 -25.86 2.54 1.28
CA SER A 413 -25.43 3.80 1.90
C SER A 413 -24.99 3.64 3.36
N HIS A 414 -25.49 2.63 4.07
CA HIS A 414 -25.06 2.30 5.44
C HIS A 414 -23.71 1.56 5.51
N ILE A 415 -23.30 0.89 4.43
CA ILE A 415 -22.10 0.03 4.41
C ILE A 415 -20.83 0.85 4.12
N LEU A 416 -20.93 1.93 3.33
CA LEU A 416 -19.78 2.76 2.94
C LEU A 416 -19.24 3.65 4.07
N MET A 417 -20.02 3.92 5.12
CA MET A 417 -19.57 4.64 6.32
C MET A 417 -18.69 3.75 7.24
N ILE A 418 -18.71 2.43 7.07
CA ILE A 418 -18.06 1.45 7.96
C ILE A 418 -16.62 1.10 7.50
N MET A 419 -16.21 1.51 6.28
CA MET A 419 -14.99 1.01 5.64
C MET A 419 -13.72 1.86 5.89
N GLY A 420 -13.84 3.17 6.16
CA GLY A 420 -12.72 4.01 6.60
C GLY A 420 -12.35 3.84 8.08
N ILE A 421 -13.18 3.11 8.83
CA ILE A 421 -13.04 2.94 10.27
C ILE A 421 -12.07 1.80 10.61
N LYS A 422 -11.75 0.85 9.71
CA LYS A 422 -11.23 -0.48 10.11
C LYS A 422 -9.71 -0.64 10.29
N LEU A 423 -8.86 0.13 9.59
CA LEU A 423 -7.41 0.18 9.90
C LEU A 423 -7.17 1.04 11.14
N VAL A 424 -7.93 2.12 11.26
CA VAL A 424 -8.07 2.87 12.51
C VAL A 424 -8.60 1.92 13.57
N PHE A 425 -9.56 1.03 13.32
CA PHE A 425 -10.13 0.14 14.34
C PHE A 425 -9.16 -0.90 14.87
N ILE A 426 -8.28 -1.49 14.06
CA ILE A 426 -7.32 -2.49 14.57
C ILE A 426 -6.16 -1.79 15.30
N VAL A 427 -5.68 -0.67 14.76
CA VAL A 427 -4.69 0.19 15.44
C VAL A 427 -5.30 0.83 16.68
N PHE A 428 -6.58 1.23 16.66
CA PHE A 428 -7.41 1.77 17.74
C PHE A 428 -7.74 0.69 18.74
N MET A 429 -8.02 -0.55 18.38
CA MET A 429 -8.25 -1.64 19.33
C MET A 429 -6.94 -2.00 20.04
N LEU A 430 -5.82 -2.04 19.32
CA LEU A 430 -4.50 -2.18 19.95
C LEU A 430 -4.13 -0.95 20.78
N THR A 431 -4.39 0.28 20.31
CA THR A 431 -4.11 1.51 21.08
C THR A 431 -5.08 1.73 22.22
N VAL A 432 -6.32 1.25 22.15
CA VAL A 432 -7.34 1.27 23.21
C VAL A 432 -6.98 0.26 24.28
N VAL A 433 -6.62 -0.98 23.93
CA VAL A 433 -6.09 -1.97 24.89
C VAL A 433 -4.81 -1.43 25.56
N ILE A 434 -3.97 -0.73 24.80
CA ILE A 434 -2.74 -0.08 25.32
C ILE A 434 -3.02 1.20 26.13
N LEU A 435 -4.07 1.97 25.80
CA LEU A 435 -4.49 3.18 26.53
C LEU A 435 -5.24 2.81 27.82
N GLU A 436 -6.03 1.74 27.79
CA GLU A 436 -6.82 1.22 28.91
C GLU A 436 -5.92 0.66 30.01
N ALA A 437 -4.87 -0.10 29.63
CA ALA A 437 -3.78 -0.52 30.52
C ALA A 437 -3.04 0.66 31.19
N LYS A 438 -3.39 1.91 30.83
CA LYS A 438 -2.81 3.14 31.37
C LYS A 438 -3.82 4.05 32.05
N LEU A 439 -5.14 3.90 31.87
CA LEU A 439 -6.11 4.96 32.23
C LEU A 439 -7.42 4.54 32.93
N ASN A 440 -7.84 3.26 33.00
CA ASN A 440 -9.05 2.83 33.75
C ASN A 440 -10.31 3.73 33.55
N LEU A 441 -10.69 4.04 32.31
CA LEU A 441 -11.65 5.14 32.02
C LEU A 441 -13.12 4.75 31.75
N TRP A 442 -13.56 3.49 31.75
CA TRP A 442 -14.84 3.12 31.09
C TRP A 442 -15.92 2.51 32.00
N GLU A 443 -16.92 3.33 32.36
CA GLU A 443 -18.19 2.87 32.93
C GLU A 443 -19.38 2.82 31.94
N ASN A 444 -19.31 3.25 30.66
CA ASN A 444 -20.58 3.58 29.93
C ASN A 444 -20.76 3.26 28.41
N LEU A 445 -20.18 2.21 27.79
CA LEU A 445 -20.39 1.93 26.33
C LEU A 445 -20.56 0.43 25.92
N ALA A 446 -21.61 -0.25 26.40
CA ALA A 446 -21.72 -1.72 26.38
C ALA A 446 -21.98 -2.46 25.04
N PHE A 447 -22.48 -1.83 23.96
CA PHE A 447 -23.00 -2.59 22.79
C PHE A 447 -21.98 -2.91 21.66
N PRO A 448 -21.16 -1.96 21.14
CA PRO A 448 -20.14 -2.27 20.13
C PRO A 448 -18.99 -3.13 20.69
N GLN A 449 -18.71 -3.00 21.99
CA GLN A 449 -17.67 -3.74 22.72
C GLN A 449 -17.87 -5.26 22.63
N LYS A 450 -19.10 -5.73 22.85
CA LYS A 450 -19.41 -7.17 22.92
C LYS A 450 -19.17 -7.91 21.61
N VAL A 451 -19.45 -7.29 20.46
CA VAL A 451 -19.25 -7.91 19.14
C VAL A 451 -17.77 -8.10 18.82
N ILE A 452 -16.94 -7.12 19.17
CA ILE A 452 -15.50 -7.15 18.88
C ILE A 452 -14.78 -8.12 19.81
N PHE A 453 -15.12 -8.08 21.12
CA PHE A 453 -14.62 -9.04 22.09
C PHE A 453 -15.05 -10.46 21.75
N ASN A 454 -16.30 -10.69 21.30
CA ASN A 454 -16.74 -12.02 20.87
C ASN A 454 -16.06 -12.50 19.58
N TYR A 455 -15.70 -11.61 18.65
CA TYR A 455 -14.95 -11.98 17.44
C TYR A 455 -13.49 -12.34 17.75
N LEU A 456 -12.83 -11.55 18.59
CA LEU A 456 -11.41 -11.74 18.92
C LEU A 456 -11.18 -12.82 20.00
N PHE A 457 -12.09 -12.90 20.97
CA PHE A 457 -11.98 -13.72 22.19
C PHE A 457 -13.31 -14.40 22.54
N PRO A 458 -13.84 -15.27 21.67
CA PRO A 458 -15.09 -15.99 21.95
C PRO A 458 -14.89 -16.93 23.16
N LYS A 459 -15.66 -16.72 24.24
CA LYS A 459 -15.68 -17.67 25.38
C LYS A 459 -16.30 -19.02 25.00
N ASP A 460 -17.23 -19.01 24.03
CA ASP A 460 -17.81 -20.21 23.42
C ASP A 460 -17.73 -20.07 21.90
N PRO A 461 -16.84 -20.83 21.22
CA PRO A 461 -16.63 -20.71 19.78
C PRO A 461 -17.87 -21.03 18.94
N GLY A 462 -18.80 -21.84 19.48
CA GLY A 462 -20.06 -22.19 18.82
C GLY A 462 -19.91 -22.83 17.43
N ILE A 463 -18.74 -23.41 17.10
CA ILE A 463 -18.46 -24.00 15.79
C ILE A 463 -19.28 -25.28 15.64
N VAL A 464 -20.03 -25.39 14.55
CA VAL A 464 -20.72 -26.62 14.17
C VAL A 464 -20.00 -27.21 12.96
N ARG A 465 -19.38 -28.38 13.15
CA ARG A 465 -18.73 -29.12 12.05
C ARG A 465 -19.68 -30.17 11.48
N VAL A 466 -19.67 -30.30 10.16
CA VAL A 466 -20.49 -31.25 9.41
C VAL A 466 -19.61 -32.10 8.50
N ARG A 467 -20.00 -33.34 8.25
CA ARG A 467 -19.19 -34.26 7.43
C ARG A 467 -19.53 -34.20 5.95
N LYS A 468 -20.79 -33.87 5.61
CA LYS A 468 -21.25 -33.86 4.22
C LYS A 468 -21.36 -32.43 3.67
N PRO A 469 -20.89 -32.16 2.43
CA PRO A 469 -20.97 -30.82 1.83
C PRO A 469 -22.39 -30.24 1.78
N GLU A 470 -23.42 -31.06 1.61
CA GLU A 470 -24.81 -30.61 1.53
C GLU A 470 -25.35 -30.06 2.87
N GLN A 471 -24.64 -30.32 3.97
CA GLN A 471 -24.98 -29.85 5.30
C GLN A 471 -24.32 -28.50 5.65
N ILE A 472 -23.53 -27.93 4.73
CA ILE A 472 -22.89 -26.63 4.92
C ILE A 472 -23.97 -25.53 4.90
N GLN A 473 -24.07 -24.79 6.00
CA GLN A 473 -24.96 -23.64 6.15
C GLN A 473 -24.13 -22.35 6.22
N THR A 474 -24.57 -21.33 5.48
CA THR A 474 -23.89 -20.03 5.37
C THR A 474 -24.60 -18.89 6.10
N ALA A 475 -25.79 -19.13 6.67
CA ALA A 475 -26.57 -18.15 7.41
C ALA A 475 -27.26 -18.76 8.65
N ASN A 476 -27.51 -17.93 9.67
CA ASN A 476 -28.15 -18.23 10.96
C ASN A 476 -27.43 -19.25 11.88
N ASN A 477 -26.96 -20.38 11.35
CA ASN A 477 -26.19 -21.42 12.06
C ASN A 477 -25.01 -21.86 11.19
N VAL A 478 -23.98 -21.02 11.07
CA VAL A 478 -22.87 -21.28 10.16
C VAL A 478 -22.16 -22.59 10.49
N THR A 479 -22.10 -23.49 9.52
CA THR A 479 -21.39 -24.78 9.64
C THR A 479 -20.19 -24.84 8.70
N THR A 480 -19.16 -25.57 9.09
CA THR A 480 -17.97 -25.84 8.26
C THR A 480 -17.71 -27.34 8.19
N LEU A 481 -16.96 -27.80 7.20
CA LEU A 481 -16.62 -29.21 7.11
C LEU A 481 -15.73 -29.63 8.31
N ASP A 482 -15.91 -30.83 8.81
CA ASP A 482 -14.86 -31.50 9.58
C ASP A 482 -13.75 -32.01 8.66
N PHE A 483 -12.68 -32.54 9.25
CA PHE A 483 -11.54 -33.03 8.49
C PHE A 483 -11.96 -34.17 7.56
N ALA A 484 -12.78 -35.09 8.06
CA ALA A 484 -13.32 -36.19 7.28
C ALA A 484 -14.07 -35.68 6.05
N GLY A 485 -14.93 -34.66 6.19
CA GLY A 485 -15.66 -34.04 5.09
C GLY A 485 -14.78 -33.33 4.07
N LEU A 486 -13.70 -32.65 4.51
CA LEU A 486 -12.71 -32.03 3.61
C LEU A 486 -12.00 -33.06 2.72
N VAL A 487 -11.80 -34.28 3.23
CA VAL A 487 -11.03 -35.33 2.58
C VAL A 487 -11.93 -36.31 1.80
N GLU A 488 -13.02 -36.76 2.39
CA GLU A 488 -13.94 -37.75 1.82
C GLU A 488 -14.73 -37.20 0.63
N ARG A 489 -14.92 -35.88 0.54
CA ARG A 489 -15.52 -35.23 -0.64
C ARG A 489 -14.73 -35.50 -1.93
N TYR A 490 -13.45 -35.86 -1.82
CA TYR A 490 -12.59 -36.26 -2.94
C TYR A 490 -12.39 -37.78 -3.06
N GLY A 491 -13.14 -38.59 -2.30
CA GLY A 491 -13.08 -40.06 -2.36
C GLY A 491 -11.96 -40.71 -1.54
N TYR A 492 -11.30 -39.95 -0.66
CA TYR A 492 -10.27 -40.47 0.24
C TYR A 492 -10.90 -40.82 1.60
N PRO A 493 -10.93 -42.10 2.02
CA PRO A 493 -11.48 -42.47 3.33
C PRO A 493 -10.57 -42.04 4.48
N THR A 494 -11.19 -41.66 5.61
CA THR A 494 -10.48 -41.15 6.79
C THR A 494 -10.75 -41.93 8.08
N GLU A 495 -9.82 -41.85 9.03
CA GLU A 495 -9.96 -42.29 10.42
C GLU A 495 -9.61 -41.14 11.36
N GLU A 496 -10.30 -41.08 12.51
CA GLU A 496 -9.97 -40.21 13.63
C GLU A 496 -9.52 -41.06 14.82
N HIS A 497 -8.45 -40.65 15.47
CA HIS A 497 -7.87 -41.36 16.61
C HIS A 497 -7.72 -40.41 17.79
N TYR A 498 -8.21 -40.85 18.95
CA TYR A 498 -8.19 -40.08 20.19
C TYR A 498 -7.06 -40.60 21.08
N VAL A 499 -6.16 -39.71 21.49
CA VAL A 499 -5.05 -40.04 22.40
C VAL A 499 -5.08 -39.13 23.61
N ILE A 500 -4.72 -39.68 24.77
CA ILE A 500 -4.69 -38.94 26.03
C ILE A 500 -3.23 -38.76 26.42
N THR A 501 -2.82 -37.50 26.54
CA THR A 501 -1.48 -37.12 27.02
C THR A 501 -1.34 -37.41 28.51
N GLU A 502 -0.10 -37.51 29.01
CA GLU A 502 0.18 -37.77 30.42
C GLU A 502 -0.45 -36.73 31.37
N ASP A 503 -0.58 -35.48 30.92
CA ASP A 503 -1.20 -34.40 31.68
C ASP A 503 -2.71 -34.26 31.42
N GLY A 504 -3.30 -35.16 30.63
CA GLY A 504 -4.74 -35.36 30.54
C GLY A 504 -5.46 -34.65 29.41
N TYR A 505 -4.75 -33.96 28.51
CA TYR A 505 -5.34 -33.44 27.26
C TYR A 505 -5.69 -34.58 26.32
N ILE A 506 -6.86 -34.46 25.69
CA ILE A 506 -7.37 -35.41 24.69
C ILE A 506 -7.11 -34.80 23.32
N LEU A 507 -6.23 -35.44 22.55
CA LEU A 507 -5.82 -34.99 21.22
C LEU A 507 -6.48 -35.87 20.16
N VAL A 508 -6.84 -35.26 19.03
CA VAL A 508 -7.38 -35.93 17.85
C VAL A 508 -6.30 -35.98 16.78
N ILE A 509 -5.98 -37.18 16.30
CA ILE A 509 -5.09 -37.43 15.17
C ILE A 509 -5.95 -37.88 14.00
N HIS A 510 -5.76 -37.27 12.84
CA HIS A 510 -6.46 -37.67 11.63
C HIS A 510 -5.57 -38.55 10.75
N ARG A 511 -6.18 -39.42 9.95
CA ARG A 511 -5.47 -40.31 9.04
C ARG A 511 -6.20 -40.42 7.70
N ILE A 512 -5.45 -40.41 6.60
CA ILE A 512 -5.96 -40.74 5.26
C ILE A 512 -5.59 -42.20 4.95
N LEU A 513 -6.58 -43.09 4.85
CA LEU A 513 -6.34 -44.54 4.82
C LEU A 513 -5.76 -45.00 3.47
N ARG A 514 -6.32 -44.47 2.39
CA ARG A 514 -5.94 -44.83 1.03
C ARG A 514 -6.27 -43.73 0.05
N SER A 515 -5.48 -43.71 -1.01
CA SER A 515 -5.78 -42.97 -2.22
C SER A 515 -6.74 -43.77 -3.11
N PRO A 516 -7.69 -43.12 -3.80
CA PRO A 516 -8.49 -43.74 -4.84
C PRO A 516 -7.65 -44.11 -6.09
N LEU A 517 -6.46 -43.54 -6.25
CA LEU A 517 -5.54 -43.77 -7.38
C LEU A 517 -4.53 -44.89 -7.10
N SER A 518 -4.20 -45.14 -5.82
CA SER A 518 -3.22 -46.14 -5.44
C SER A 518 -3.84 -47.54 -5.28
N LYS A 519 -3.31 -48.51 -6.03
CA LYS A 519 -3.68 -49.95 -5.96
C LYS A 519 -2.89 -50.74 -4.92
N ASP A 520 -1.91 -50.12 -4.27
CA ASP A 520 -1.04 -50.82 -3.32
C ASP A 520 -1.58 -50.71 -1.89
N TYR A 521 -1.95 -51.87 -1.33
CA TYR A 521 -2.63 -52.00 -0.05
C TYR A 521 -1.71 -52.56 1.05
N GLN A 522 -0.44 -52.83 0.78
CA GLN A 522 0.45 -53.56 1.70
C GLN A 522 1.59 -52.67 2.24
N ARG A 523 1.75 -52.65 3.58
CA ARG A 523 2.91 -52.09 4.33
C ARG A 523 3.40 -50.70 3.90
N LYS A 524 2.50 -49.71 3.92
CA LYS A 524 2.82 -48.31 3.64
C LYS A 524 3.77 -47.70 4.67
N LYS A 525 4.73 -46.90 4.20
CA LYS A 525 5.62 -46.09 5.04
C LYS A 525 4.82 -44.94 5.67
N VAL A 526 4.97 -44.72 6.97
CA VAL A 526 4.20 -43.70 7.71
C VAL A 526 4.83 -42.33 7.52
N VAL A 527 4.00 -41.35 7.14
CA VAL A 527 4.32 -39.93 7.14
C VAL A 527 3.40 -39.22 8.12
N PHE A 528 3.97 -38.46 9.04
CA PHE A 528 3.26 -37.68 10.04
C PHE A 528 3.40 -36.19 9.74
N LEU A 529 2.29 -35.52 9.43
CA LEU A 529 2.21 -34.09 9.14
C LEU A 529 1.82 -33.33 10.40
N GLN A 530 2.57 -32.27 10.73
CA GLN A 530 2.29 -31.41 11.88
C GLN A 530 2.20 -29.95 11.45
N HIS A 531 1.06 -29.35 11.77
CA HIS A 531 0.74 -27.96 11.43
C HIS A 531 1.51 -26.94 12.29
N GLY A 532 1.47 -25.67 11.86
CA GLY A 532 2.07 -24.52 12.54
C GLY A 532 1.22 -23.91 13.66
N LEU A 533 1.63 -22.71 14.11
CA LEU A 533 0.87 -21.91 15.07
C LEU A 533 -0.49 -21.54 14.48
N ILE A 534 -1.55 -21.52 15.30
CA ILE A 534 -2.94 -21.17 14.92
C ILE A 534 -3.49 -21.93 13.71
N CYS A 535 -2.97 -23.13 13.42
CA CYS A 535 -3.49 -24.04 12.41
C CYS A 535 -4.11 -25.29 13.05
N SER A 536 -4.73 -26.13 12.22
CA SER A 536 -5.10 -27.51 12.52
C SER A 536 -4.58 -28.42 11.39
N SER A 537 -4.79 -29.73 11.53
CA SER A 537 -4.61 -30.71 10.46
C SER A 537 -5.35 -30.36 9.15
N ASP A 538 -6.41 -29.55 9.19
CA ASP A 538 -7.15 -29.08 8.01
C ASP A 538 -6.22 -28.39 7.01
N CYS A 539 -5.17 -27.70 7.48
CA CYS A 539 -4.30 -26.91 6.61
C CYS A 539 -3.58 -27.69 5.50
N TRP A 540 -3.52 -29.02 5.63
CA TRP A 540 -2.92 -29.93 4.66
C TRP A 540 -3.92 -30.51 3.65
N VAL A 541 -5.21 -30.16 3.72
CA VAL A 541 -6.31 -30.78 2.94
C VAL A 541 -7.42 -29.78 2.51
N MET A 542 -7.18 -28.47 2.55
CA MET A 542 -8.23 -27.47 2.27
C MET A 542 -8.50 -27.22 0.78
N ILE A 543 -7.49 -27.34 -0.07
CA ILE A 543 -7.53 -26.94 -1.48
C ILE A 543 -7.97 -28.12 -2.38
N GLY A 544 -7.46 -29.32 -2.13
CA GLY A 544 -7.81 -30.55 -2.84
C GLY A 544 -6.62 -31.36 -3.36
N PRO A 545 -6.88 -32.53 -3.95
CA PRO A 545 -5.91 -33.59 -4.14
C PRO A 545 -4.74 -33.27 -5.09
N GLU A 546 -4.93 -32.34 -6.03
CA GLU A 546 -3.86 -31.93 -6.95
C GLU A 546 -2.81 -31.01 -6.33
N LYS A 547 -3.11 -30.39 -5.18
CA LYS A 547 -2.30 -29.32 -4.60
C LYS A 547 -1.84 -29.61 -3.18
N ASP A 548 -2.70 -30.22 -2.39
CA ASP A 548 -2.45 -30.43 -0.96
C ASP A 548 -1.54 -31.64 -0.68
N LEU A 549 -0.51 -31.42 0.13
CA LEU A 549 0.55 -32.41 0.39
C LEU A 549 0.02 -33.74 0.93
N ALA A 550 -1.02 -33.73 1.76
CA ALA A 550 -1.54 -34.96 2.36
C ALA A 550 -2.11 -35.93 1.30
N PHE A 551 -2.83 -35.41 0.30
CA PHE A 551 -3.35 -36.23 -0.80
C PHE A 551 -2.21 -36.68 -1.72
N LEU A 552 -1.29 -35.78 -2.06
CA LEU A 552 -0.13 -36.11 -2.90
C LEU A 552 0.70 -37.25 -2.29
N LEU A 553 0.91 -37.25 -0.98
CA LEU A 553 1.59 -38.34 -0.28
C LEU A 553 0.76 -39.64 -0.27
N ALA A 554 -0.54 -39.56 -0.04
CA ALA A 554 -1.43 -40.73 -0.10
C ALA A 554 -1.42 -41.37 -1.50
N ASP A 555 -1.41 -40.56 -2.56
CA ASP A 555 -1.31 -40.99 -3.96
C ASP A 555 0.03 -41.65 -4.27
N LYS A 556 1.11 -41.20 -3.62
CA LYS A 556 2.43 -41.84 -3.69
C LYS A 556 2.55 -43.10 -2.81
N GLY A 557 1.47 -43.54 -2.17
CA GLY A 557 1.43 -44.79 -1.42
C GLY A 557 1.87 -44.70 0.04
N TYR A 558 2.02 -43.49 0.60
CA TYR A 558 2.31 -43.32 2.02
C TYR A 558 1.07 -43.53 2.89
N ASP A 559 1.29 -43.91 4.15
CA ASP A 559 0.28 -43.88 5.21
C ASP A 559 0.34 -42.53 5.91
N VAL A 560 -0.65 -41.66 5.64
CA VAL A 560 -0.59 -40.24 6.01
C VAL A 560 -1.39 -40.00 7.28
N TRP A 561 -0.68 -39.53 8.31
CA TRP A 561 -1.22 -39.17 9.62
C TRP A 561 -1.01 -37.67 9.86
N LEU A 562 -1.97 -37.01 10.49
CA LEU A 562 -1.96 -35.58 10.72
C LEU A 562 -2.27 -35.28 12.19
N GLY A 563 -1.30 -34.67 12.88
CA GLY A 563 -1.42 -34.32 14.29
C GLY A 563 -2.15 -33.00 14.51
N ASN A 564 -2.84 -32.88 15.65
CA ASN A 564 -3.39 -31.61 16.12
C ASN A 564 -2.84 -31.31 17.54
N PHE A 565 -2.43 -30.07 17.78
CA PHE A 565 -1.96 -29.65 19.11
C PHE A 565 -3.12 -29.36 20.06
N ARG A 566 -2.88 -29.56 21.37
CA ARG A 566 -3.79 -29.13 22.45
C ARG A 566 -4.27 -27.69 22.27
N GLY A 567 -5.53 -27.45 22.56
CA GLY A 567 -6.17 -26.13 22.49
C GLY A 567 -6.66 -25.71 21.10
N THR A 568 -6.27 -26.41 20.02
CA THR A 568 -6.93 -26.25 18.71
C THR A 568 -8.41 -26.68 18.79
N SER A 569 -9.23 -26.28 17.81
CA SER A 569 -10.65 -26.64 17.76
C SER A 569 -10.93 -28.16 17.85
N TYR A 570 -10.00 -29.00 17.37
CA TYR A 570 -10.10 -30.46 17.49
C TYR A 570 -9.62 -31.01 18.84
N CYS A 571 -8.69 -30.32 19.52
CA CYS A 571 -8.04 -30.80 20.75
C CYS A 571 -8.37 -29.89 21.94
N ARG A 572 -9.62 -29.44 22.02
CA ARG A 572 -10.13 -28.55 23.07
C ARG A 572 -10.81 -29.35 24.18
N SER A 573 -10.15 -30.42 24.65
CA SER A 573 -10.71 -31.35 25.63
C SER A 573 -9.64 -31.89 26.58
N HIS A 574 -10.05 -32.15 27.82
CA HIS A 574 -9.21 -32.69 28.88
C HIS A 574 -10.04 -33.59 29.79
N THR A 575 -9.41 -34.62 30.35
CA THR A 575 -10.03 -35.57 31.29
C THR A 575 -10.64 -34.97 32.55
N LYS A 576 -10.26 -33.75 32.94
CA LYS A 576 -10.63 -33.13 34.23
C LYS A 576 -10.89 -31.63 34.15
N ILE A 577 -10.14 -30.91 33.30
CA ILE A 577 -10.14 -29.44 33.29
C ILE A 577 -11.02 -28.92 32.15
N SER A 578 -11.93 -27.99 32.45
CA SER A 578 -12.75 -27.33 31.43
C SER A 578 -11.93 -26.35 30.59
N PRO A 579 -12.13 -26.26 29.27
CA PRO A 579 -11.55 -25.21 28.43
C PRO A 579 -11.92 -23.77 28.82
N ARG A 580 -12.90 -23.58 29.72
CA ARG A 580 -13.23 -22.26 30.29
C ARG A 580 -12.29 -21.84 31.43
N ASN A 581 -11.55 -22.79 32.00
CA ASN A 581 -10.68 -22.55 33.14
C ASN A 581 -9.28 -22.10 32.68
N LYS A 582 -8.65 -21.21 33.44
CA LYS A 582 -7.30 -20.70 33.16
C LYS A 582 -6.28 -21.83 33.04
N GLU A 583 -6.40 -22.84 33.89
CA GLU A 583 -5.52 -23.99 34.03
C GLU A 583 -5.42 -24.79 32.72
N PHE A 584 -6.51 -24.88 31.95
CA PHE A 584 -6.53 -25.56 30.64
C PHE A 584 -5.62 -24.89 29.61
N TRP A 585 -5.36 -23.58 29.74
CA TRP A 585 -4.57 -22.83 28.76
C TRP A 585 -3.15 -22.55 29.23
N GLN A 586 -2.73 -23.14 30.36
CA GLN A 586 -1.39 -22.99 30.91
C GLN A 586 -0.39 -23.94 30.23
N PHE A 587 -0.29 -23.89 28.90
CA PHE A 587 0.67 -24.63 28.10
C PHE A 587 1.28 -23.75 27.00
N SER A 588 2.41 -24.16 26.45
CA SER A 588 3.06 -23.57 25.28
C SER A 588 3.55 -24.67 24.33
N TYR A 589 4.32 -24.29 23.31
CA TYR A 589 4.99 -25.27 22.44
C TYR A 589 5.98 -26.18 23.17
N HIS A 590 6.37 -25.87 24.41
CA HIS A 590 7.14 -26.79 25.26
C HIS A 590 6.36 -28.07 25.53
N GLU A 591 5.16 -27.96 26.11
CA GLU A 591 4.27 -29.09 26.39
C GLU A 591 3.88 -29.83 25.11
N MET A 592 3.64 -29.10 24.03
CA MET A 592 3.34 -29.71 22.73
C MET A 592 4.51 -30.58 22.23
N GLY A 593 5.75 -30.13 22.39
CA GLY A 593 6.94 -30.91 22.02
C GLY A 593 7.25 -32.07 22.97
N THR A 594 7.05 -31.89 24.28
CA THR A 594 7.45 -32.89 25.29
C THR A 594 6.35 -33.88 25.68
N ARG A 595 5.09 -33.57 25.39
CA ARG A 595 3.91 -34.38 25.74
C ARG A 595 3.03 -34.74 24.54
N ASP A 596 2.57 -33.75 23.76
CA ASP A 596 1.63 -34.03 22.65
C ASP A 596 2.29 -34.88 21.58
N LEU A 597 3.37 -34.37 21.00
CA LEU A 597 4.06 -35.01 19.89
C LEU A 597 4.54 -36.44 20.22
N PRO A 598 5.19 -36.73 21.38
CA PRO A 598 5.57 -38.09 21.72
C PRO A 598 4.35 -39.02 21.90
N THR A 599 3.25 -38.53 22.50
CA THR A 599 2.01 -39.30 22.66
C THR A 599 1.43 -39.69 21.30
N MET A 600 1.38 -38.74 20.36
CA MET A 600 0.89 -38.98 19.01
C MET A 600 1.79 -39.95 18.24
N ILE A 601 3.10 -39.75 18.24
CA ILE A 601 4.08 -40.62 17.56
C ILE A 601 3.97 -42.05 18.09
N ASP A 602 3.99 -42.23 19.41
CA ASP A 602 3.94 -43.56 20.02
C ASP A 602 2.62 -44.28 19.77
N TYR A 603 1.52 -43.54 19.69
CA TYR A 603 0.25 -44.11 19.26
C TYR A 603 0.34 -44.61 17.81
N VAL A 604 0.78 -43.76 16.88
CA VAL A 604 0.88 -44.10 15.45
C VAL A 604 1.79 -45.29 15.22
N LEU A 605 2.99 -45.31 15.81
CA LEU A 605 3.93 -46.44 15.68
C LEU A 605 3.35 -47.74 16.25
N ARG A 606 2.69 -47.69 17.42
CA ARG A 606 2.04 -48.88 18.02
C ARG A 606 0.84 -49.37 17.21
N TYR A 607 0.08 -48.46 16.62
CA TYR A 607 -1.10 -48.77 15.82
C TYR A 607 -0.68 -49.41 14.49
N THR A 608 0.26 -48.78 13.78
CA THR A 608 0.75 -49.23 12.46
C THR A 608 1.77 -50.36 12.53
N LYS A 609 2.28 -50.69 13.73
CA LYS A 609 3.39 -51.65 13.97
C LYS A 609 4.70 -51.28 13.29
N GLN A 610 4.85 -50.01 12.89
CA GLN A 610 6.11 -49.47 12.38
C GLN A 610 7.05 -49.12 13.53
N GLN A 611 8.35 -49.24 13.31
CA GLN A 611 9.37 -48.83 14.29
C GLN A 611 9.74 -47.35 14.15
N THR A 612 9.58 -46.80 12.95
CA THR A 612 9.93 -45.42 12.63
C THR A 612 8.91 -44.78 11.70
N LEU A 613 8.80 -43.46 11.72
CA LEU A 613 8.01 -42.68 10.77
C LEU A 613 8.82 -41.53 10.16
N ARG A 614 8.35 -40.96 9.06
CA ARG A 614 8.86 -39.68 8.54
C ARG A 614 8.00 -38.56 9.08
N TYR A 615 8.62 -37.47 9.50
CA TYR A 615 7.93 -36.32 10.07
C TYR A 615 8.04 -35.13 9.13
N ILE A 616 6.93 -34.43 8.88
CA ILE A 616 6.92 -33.18 8.13
C ILE A 616 6.23 -32.13 8.98
N GLY A 617 6.97 -31.09 9.36
CA GLY A 617 6.47 -30.00 10.19
C GLY A 617 6.50 -28.67 9.45
N HIS A 618 5.46 -27.86 9.60
CA HIS A 618 5.45 -26.45 9.17
C HIS A 618 5.52 -25.52 10.38
N SER A 619 6.35 -24.48 10.31
CA SER A 619 6.40 -23.42 11.32
C SER A 619 6.58 -23.98 12.74
N MET A 620 5.62 -23.76 13.67
CA MET A 620 5.64 -24.33 15.02
C MET A 620 5.74 -25.86 15.07
N GLY A 621 5.27 -26.59 14.05
CA GLY A 621 5.50 -28.04 13.96
C GLY A 621 7.00 -28.38 13.91
N THR A 622 7.83 -27.54 13.30
CA THR A 622 9.28 -27.70 13.33
C THR A 622 9.84 -27.43 14.73
N THR A 623 9.33 -26.41 15.42
CA THR A 623 9.71 -26.03 16.78
C THR A 623 9.51 -27.21 17.75
N THR A 624 8.33 -27.85 17.70
CA THR A 624 8.00 -28.96 18.60
C THR A 624 8.79 -30.22 18.28
N LEU A 625 9.13 -30.47 17.00
CA LEU A 625 10.07 -31.53 16.63
C LEU A 625 11.45 -31.30 17.25
N PHE A 626 12.00 -30.09 17.13
CA PHE A 626 13.31 -29.77 17.70
C PHE A 626 13.31 -29.90 19.23
N ILE A 627 12.22 -29.50 19.88
CA ILE A 627 12.05 -29.69 21.33
C ILE A 627 12.00 -31.17 21.69
N LEU A 628 11.17 -31.97 21.00
CA LEU A 628 11.08 -33.40 21.26
C LEU A 628 12.44 -34.08 21.15
N LEU A 629 13.13 -33.88 20.03
CA LEU A 629 14.38 -34.57 19.73
C LEU A 629 15.56 -34.12 20.61
N SER A 630 15.52 -32.90 21.15
CA SER A 630 16.54 -32.40 22.09
C SER A 630 16.24 -32.76 23.55
N MET A 631 14.96 -32.78 23.95
CA MET A 631 14.53 -33.04 25.33
C MET A 631 14.32 -34.52 25.62
N LYS A 632 13.95 -35.30 24.60
CA LYS A 632 13.76 -36.76 24.67
C LYS A 632 14.57 -37.44 23.55
N PRO A 633 15.90 -37.49 23.66
CA PRO A 633 16.77 -37.95 22.57
C PRO A 633 16.47 -39.38 22.08
N GLU A 634 15.82 -40.22 22.88
CA GLU A 634 15.33 -41.54 22.48
C GLU A 634 14.36 -41.51 21.29
N TYR A 635 13.68 -40.38 21.04
CA TYR A 635 12.81 -40.22 19.87
C TYR A 635 13.60 -39.99 18.58
N ASN A 636 14.90 -39.67 18.63
CA ASN A 636 15.70 -39.60 17.41
C ASN A 636 15.73 -40.93 16.66
N ALA A 637 15.66 -42.06 17.37
CA ALA A 637 15.59 -43.38 16.77
C ALA A 637 14.22 -43.69 16.11
N LYS A 638 13.16 -42.96 16.50
CA LYS A 638 11.79 -43.15 16.01
C LYS A 638 11.47 -42.29 14.78
N ILE A 639 12.23 -41.23 14.54
CA ILE A 639 12.08 -40.38 13.35
C ILE A 639 13.11 -40.78 12.30
N LYS A 640 12.63 -41.36 11.20
CA LYS A 640 13.49 -41.81 10.10
C LYS A 640 14.06 -40.64 9.30
N LEU A 641 13.24 -39.62 9.05
CA LEU A 641 13.58 -38.35 8.39
C LEU A 641 12.65 -37.26 8.91
N GLY A 642 13.20 -36.09 9.26
CA GLY A 642 12.43 -34.88 9.55
C GLY A 642 12.53 -33.87 8.41
N ILE A 643 11.41 -33.49 7.82
CA ILE A 643 11.32 -32.40 6.83
C ILE A 643 10.70 -31.19 7.51
N CYS A 644 11.41 -30.06 7.48
CA CYS A 644 11.00 -28.83 8.17
C CYS A 644 10.73 -27.72 7.16
N LEU A 645 9.49 -27.23 7.13
CA LEU A 645 9.00 -26.17 6.26
C LEU A 645 8.92 -24.86 7.04
N GLY A 646 9.73 -23.87 6.67
CA GLY A 646 9.84 -22.59 7.41
C GLY A 646 10.24 -22.80 8.88
N PRO A 647 11.42 -23.38 9.18
CA PRO A 647 11.77 -23.78 10.54
C PRO A 647 11.95 -22.59 11.49
N VAL A 648 11.38 -22.69 12.69
CA VAL A 648 11.46 -21.65 13.74
C VAL A 648 12.09 -22.22 15.01
N ALA A 649 13.25 -21.68 15.41
CA ALA A 649 13.88 -22.02 16.69
C ALA A 649 14.72 -20.87 17.24
N ILE A 650 15.86 -20.57 16.61
CA ILE A 650 16.79 -19.54 17.08
C ILE A 650 16.53 -18.20 16.39
N TRP A 651 16.39 -17.14 17.19
CA TRP A 651 16.08 -15.78 16.73
C TRP A 651 17.33 -14.92 16.60
N LYS A 652 17.90 -14.82 15.39
CA LYS A 652 19.01 -13.91 15.09
C LYS A 652 18.53 -12.48 14.85
N LYS A 653 17.42 -12.34 14.12
CA LYS A 653 16.69 -11.10 13.85
C LYS A 653 15.28 -11.22 14.41
N ARG A 654 14.75 -10.12 14.94
CA ARG A 654 13.34 -10.00 15.30
C ARG A 654 12.49 -9.98 14.03
N ILE A 655 11.28 -10.52 14.12
CA ILE A 655 10.24 -10.32 13.10
C ILE A 655 9.96 -8.81 12.93
N PRO A 656 9.50 -8.36 11.75
CA PRO A 656 9.34 -6.94 11.41
C PRO A 656 8.14 -6.26 12.10
N LEU A 657 8.09 -6.33 13.43
CA LEU A 657 7.13 -5.62 14.26
C LEU A 657 7.77 -4.38 14.91
N PRO A 658 7.05 -3.25 15.05
CA PRO A 658 7.54 -2.06 15.74
C PRO A 658 8.05 -2.37 17.16
N GLU A 659 9.19 -1.80 17.54
CA GLU A 659 9.85 -2.07 18.83
C GLU A 659 8.94 -1.78 20.04
N ASN A 660 8.09 -0.76 19.92
CA ASN A 660 7.12 -0.39 20.94
C ASN A 660 6.08 -1.47 21.26
N ILE A 661 5.87 -2.46 20.37
CA ILE A 661 4.97 -3.60 20.63
C ILE A 661 5.61 -4.56 21.63
N PHE A 662 6.87 -4.94 21.42
CA PHE A 662 7.58 -5.90 22.27
C PHE A 662 7.65 -5.42 23.73
N ASN A 663 7.90 -4.13 23.95
CA ASN A 663 7.98 -3.54 25.28
C ASN A 663 6.63 -3.50 26.02
N LYS A 664 5.51 -3.65 25.29
CA LYS A 664 4.15 -3.63 25.86
C LYS A 664 3.57 -5.03 26.08
N ILE A 665 4.23 -6.09 25.60
CA ILE A 665 3.72 -7.46 25.71
C ILE A 665 3.38 -7.85 27.15
N PRO A 666 4.22 -7.60 28.18
CA PRO A 666 3.86 -7.96 29.56
C PRO A 666 2.54 -7.35 30.02
N LYS A 667 2.28 -6.08 29.67
CA LYS A 667 1.02 -5.40 30.01
C LYS A 667 -0.17 -5.94 29.21
N ILE A 668 0.04 -6.31 27.95
CA ILE A 668 -0.99 -6.94 27.12
C ILE A 668 -1.35 -8.31 27.70
N THR A 669 -0.35 -9.11 28.06
CA THR A 669 -0.55 -10.41 28.71
C THR A 669 -1.30 -10.27 30.03
N GLU A 670 -0.91 -9.31 30.88
CA GLU A 670 -1.61 -9.00 32.13
C GLU A 670 -3.08 -8.63 31.89
N PHE A 671 -3.35 -7.77 30.91
CA PHE A 671 -4.70 -7.39 30.51
C PHE A 671 -5.53 -8.59 30.03
N LEU A 672 -4.95 -9.47 29.20
CA LEU A 672 -5.66 -10.65 28.70
C LEU A 672 -6.02 -11.57 29.86
N TYR A 673 -5.07 -11.88 30.76
CA TYR A 673 -5.32 -12.73 31.91
C TYR A 673 -6.31 -12.10 32.91
N SER A 674 -6.26 -10.78 33.14
CA SER A 674 -7.20 -10.09 34.05
C SER A 674 -8.63 -10.09 33.53
N ASN A 675 -8.82 -10.21 32.21
CA ASN A 675 -10.11 -10.30 31.55
C ASN A 675 -10.55 -11.75 31.25
N GLU A 676 -9.89 -12.74 31.86
CA GLU A 676 -10.13 -14.17 31.64
C GLU A 676 -9.97 -14.61 30.17
N ILE A 677 -9.12 -13.94 29.41
CA ILE A 677 -8.80 -14.27 28.03
C ILE A 677 -7.53 -15.12 28.03
N TYR A 678 -7.71 -16.40 27.72
CA TYR A 678 -6.62 -17.39 27.77
C TYR A 678 -6.26 -17.97 26.40
N GLU A 679 -7.08 -17.70 25.39
CA GLU A 679 -6.94 -18.15 24.01
C GLU A 679 -6.93 -16.95 23.06
N LEU A 680 -6.10 -17.02 22.03
CA LEU A 680 -6.00 -16.03 20.96
C LEU A 680 -6.27 -16.69 19.60
N ALA A 681 -6.90 -15.93 18.70
CA ALA A 681 -7.17 -16.34 17.32
C ALA A 681 -7.96 -17.67 17.19
N SER A 682 -8.93 -17.88 18.08
CA SER A 682 -9.84 -19.02 18.01
C SER A 682 -10.65 -19.01 16.72
N LEU A 683 -10.81 -20.18 16.09
CA LEU A 683 -11.89 -20.37 15.13
C LEU A 683 -13.22 -20.23 15.89
N SER A 684 -14.23 -19.60 15.31
CA SER A 684 -15.57 -19.49 15.89
C SER A 684 -16.62 -19.31 14.79
N SER A 685 -17.88 -19.56 15.09
CA SER A 685 -18.97 -19.26 14.16
C SER A 685 -18.97 -17.79 13.73
N THR A 686 -18.59 -16.88 14.63
CA THR A 686 -18.41 -15.46 14.29
C THR A 686 -17.22 -15.25 13.35
N SER A 687 -16.06 -15.86 13.60
CA SER A 687 -14.88 -15.70 12.72
C SER A 687 -15.12 -16.29 11.33
N ILE A 688 -15.79 -17.44 11.24
CA ILE A 688 -16.16 -18.08 9.97
C ILE A 688 -17.16 -17.19 9.22
N THR A 689 -18.20 -16.68 9.90
CA THR A 689 -19.18 -15.77 9.29
C THR A 689 -18.47 -14.54 8.72
N VAL A 690 -17.63 -13.89 9.53
CA VAL A 690 -16.89 -12.71 9.12
C VAL A 690 -15.94 -13.03 7.95
N GLY A 691 -15.22 -14.15 7.99
CA GLY A 691 -14.35 -14.60 6.89
C GLY A 691 -15.14 -14.82 5.60
N ARG A 692 -16.23 -15.59 5.65
CA ARG A 692 -17.09 -15.88 4.48
C ARG A 692 -17.81 -14.63 3.94
N THR A 693 -18.16 -13.68 4.80
CA THR A 693 -18.83 -12.44 4.38
C THR A 693 -17.85 -11.40 3.86
N LEU A 694 -16.75 -11.16 4.58
CA LEU A 694 -15.82 -10.07 4.25
C LEU A 694 -14.75 -10.48 3.24
N CYS A 695 -14.38 -11.76 3.19
CA CYS A 695 -13.27 -12.24 2.35
C CYS A 695 -13.74 -13.10 1.17
N THR A 696 -15.06 -13.17 0.95
CA THR A 696 -15.69 -13.76 -0.24
C THR A 696 -15.27 -13.07 -1.52
N ASP A 697 -15.36 -13.79 -2.62
CA ASP A 697 -15.04 -13.24 -3.93
C ASP A 697 -15.87 -12.06 -4.30
N LYS A 698 -15.18 -11.07 -4.89
CA LYS A 698 -15.79 -9.82 -5.35
C LYS A 698 -16.35 -8.98 -4.19
N ALA A 699 -16.19 -9.41 -2.93
CA ALA A 699 -16.43 -8.54 -1.79
C ALA A 699 -15.37 -7.43 -1.81
N ILE A 700 -15.80 -6.18 -1.71
CA ILE A 700 -14.91 -5.01 -1.66
C ILE A 700 -13.91 -5.13 -0.47
N THR A 701 -14.31 -5.87 0.56
CA THR A 701 -13.51 -6.15 1.76
C THR A 701 -12.47 -7.27 1.58
N GLN A 702 -12.50 -8.03 0.49
CA GLN A 702 -11.55 -9.13 0.22
C GLN A 702 -10.11 -8.62 0.19
N THR A 703 -9.87 -7.45 -0.42
CA THR A 703 -8.54 -6.80 -0.45
C THR A 703 -8.01 -6.49 0.95
N VAL A 704 -8.88 -6.23 1.93
CA VAL A 704 -8.48 -6.04 3.33
C VAL A 704 -8.00 -7.35 3.94
N CYS A 705 -8.69 -8.47 3.67
CA CYS A 705 -8.27 -9.79 4.13
C CYS A 705 -6.91 -10.18 3.54
N VAL A 706 -6.72 -9.94 2.24
CA VAL A 706 -5.45 -10.14 1.52
C VAL A 706 -4.33 -9.28 2.11
N ALA A 707 -4.59 -8.00 2.37
CA ALA A 707 -3.60 -7.10 2.95
C ALA A 707 -3.17 -7.52 4.38
N ILE A 708 -4.10 -8.03 5.19
CA ILE A 708 -3.79 -8.55 6.53
C ILE A 708 -2.89 -9.79 6.43
N ILE A 709 -3.19 -10.70 5.49
CA ILE A 709 -2.37 -11.89 5.23
C ILE A 709 -0.94 -11.46 4.82
N PHE A 710 -0.81 -10.54 3.87
CA PHE A 710 0.51 -10.08 3.41
C PHE A 710 1.32 -9.37 4.49
N LEU A 711 0.66 -8.61 5.36
CA LEU A 711 1.31 -7.95 6.49
C LEU A 711 1.89 -8.93 7.50
N LEU A 712 1.18 -10.04 7.76
CA LEU A 712 1.56 -11.01 8.78
C LEU A 712 2.58 -12.04 8.28
N PHE A 713 2.47 -12.49 7.03
CA PHE A 713 3.17 -13.67 6.55
C PHE A 713 4.16 -13.42 5.40
N GLY A 714 4.06 -12.26 4.73
CA GLY A 714 4.89 -11.88 3.59
C GLY A 714 4.03 -11.52 2.36
N PHE A 715 4.55 -10.65 1.49
CA PHE A 715 3.84 -10.17 0.30
C PHE A 715 4.09 -11.09 -0.90
N ASP A 716 3.05 -11.80 -1.37
CA ASP A 716 3.10 -12.64 -2.56
C ASP A 716 1.74 -12.70 -3.28
N PRO A 717 1.43 -11.69 -4.11
CA PRO A 717 0.16 -11.61 -4.83
C PRO A 717 0.04 -12.63 -5.97
N GLU A 718 1.15 -13.18 -6.48
CA GLU A 718 1.10 -14.16 -7.57
C GLU A 718 0.67 -15.54 -7.07
N GLN A 719 1.00 -15.89 -5.82
CA GLN A 719 0.67 -17.18 -5.22
C GLN A 719 -0.60 -17.17 -4.36
N LEU A 720 -1.24 -16.01 -4.16
CA LEU A 720 -2.54 -15.92 -3.52
C LEU A 720 -3.65 -15.87 -4.59
N ASN A 721 -4.54 -16.87 -4.61
CA ASN A 721 -5.59 -16.97 -5.62
C ASN A 721 -6.66 -15.88 -5.44
N THR A 722 -6.39 -14.68 -5.98
CA THR A 722 -7.30 -13.52 -6.00
C THR A 722 -7.75 -13.14 -7.42
N SER A 723 -7.39 -13.96 -8.42
CA SER A 723 -7.62 -13.61 -9.84
C SER A 723 -9.04 -13.95 -10.29
N MET A 724 -9.69 -12.96 -10.93
CA MET A 724 -11.04 -13.00 -11.52
C MET A 724 -11.24 -14.01 -12.68
N VAL A 725 -10.26 -14.86 -13.02
CA VAL A 725 -10.25 -15.55 -14.33
C VAL A 725 -10.27 -17.09 -14.26
N LEU A 726 -10.02 -17.74 -13.13
CA LEU A 726 -10.15 -19.21 -13.03
C LEU A 726 -10.83 -19.62 -11.72
N GLN A 727 -11.68 -20.64 -11.82
CA GLN A 727 -12.66 -21.08 -10.83
C GLN A 727 -12.08 -21.42 -9.44
N ILE A 728 -12.93 -21.22 -8.42
CA ILE A 728 -12.81 -21.58 -6.99
C ILE A 728 -11.71 -20.81 -6.24
N THR A 729 -12.11 -19.76 -5.53
CA THR A 729 -11.23 -19.12 -4.56
C THR A 729 -11.11 -19.92 -3.28
N SER A 730 -9.86 -20.12 -2.87
CA SER A 730 -9.53 -20.87 -1.67
C SER A 730 -9.60 -20.01 -0.41
N LEU A 731 -9.68 -18.68 -0.51
CA LEU A 731 -9.60 -17.78 0.64
C LEU A 731 -10.78 -17.92 1.62
N PRO A 732 -12.06 -17.98 1.19
CA PRO A 732 -13.17 -18.23 2.11
C PRO A 732 -13.11 -19.61 2.76
N GLU A 733 -12.61 -20.61 2.04
CA GLU A 733 -12.42 -21.98 2.55
C GLU A 733 -11.30 -22.02 3.61
N ILE A 734 -10.17 -21.36 3.33
CA ILE A 734 -9.07 -21.17 4.27
C ILE A 734 -9.57 -20.50 5.54
N LEU A 735 -10.29 -19.37 5.42
CA LEU A 735 -10.79 -18.62 6.58
C LEU A 735 -11.97 -19.30 7.30
N SER A 736 -12.56 -20.34 6.71
CA SER A 736 -13.54 -21.19 7.38
C SER A 736 -12.90 -22.20 8.33
N ASN A 737 -11.59 -22.44 8.21
CA ASN A 737 -10.85 -23.44 8.97
C ASN A 737 -9.60 -22.88 9.68
N TYR A 738 -9.22 -21.63 9.38
CA TYR A 738 -8.09 -20.89 9.94
C TYR A 738 -8.52 -19.46 10.34
N PRO A 739 -8.03 -18.88 11.45
CA PRO A 739 -7.10 -19.45 12.43
C PRO A 739 -7.79 -20.42 13.40
N ASN A 740 -7.03 -21.36 13.97
CA ASN A 740 -7.51 -22.47 14.80
C ASN A 740 -7.09 -22.39 16.28
N GLY A 741 -6.88 -21.18 16.80
CA GLY A 741 -6.62 -20.93 18.23
C GLY A 741 -5.21 -21.32 18.71
N ALA A 742 -4.72 -20.59 19.71
CA ALA A 742 -3.58 -20.99 20.55
C ALA A 742 -3.66 -20.31 21.92
N SER A 743 -3.00 -20.88 22.93
CA SER A 743 -2.95 -20.26 24.26
C SER A 743 -2.19 -18.93 24.24
N VAL A 744 -2.59 -17.97 25.08
CA VAL A 744 -1.83 -16.73 25.33
C VAL A 744 -0.36 -17.04 25.68
N ARG A 745 -0.14 -18.07 26.50
CA ARG A 745 1.20 -18.52 26.90
C ARG A 745 2.06 -18.99 25.72
N THR A 746 1.47 -19.57 24.67
CA THR A 746 2.22 -19.95 23.46
C THR A 746 2.81 -18.73 22.76
N PHE A 747 2.03 -17.66 22.62
CA PHE A 747 2.52 -16.40 22.03
C PHE A 747 3.57 -15.74 22.91
N GLU A 748 3.32 -15.67 24.21
CA GLU A 748 4.27 -15.12 25.18
C GLU A 748 5.60 -15.86 25.14
N HIS A 749 5.57 -17.20 25.06
CA HIS A 749 6.78 -18.01 24.97
C HIS A 749 7.62 -17.67 23.73
N TYR A 750 6.99 -17.45 22.56
CA TYR A 750 7.70 -16.98 21.38
C TYR A 750 8.31 -15.59 21.58
N VAL A 751 7.57 -14.66 22.19
CA VAL A 751 8.10 -13.33 22.50
C VAL A 751 9.32 -13.41 23.41
N GLN A 752 9.28 -14.23 24.47
CA GLN A 752 10.42 -14.45 25.36
C GLN A 752 11.65 -14.93 24.57
N ASN A 753 11.48 -15.88 23.65
CA ASN A 753 12.58 -16.41 22.84
C ASN A 753 13.08 -15.37 21.79
N ILE A 754 12.20 -14.55 21.22
CA ILE A 754 12.58 -13.43 20.32
C ILE A 754 13.40 -12.37 21.06
N VAL A 755 12.99 -12.02 22.28
CA VAL A 755 13.65 -11.00 23.11
C VAL A 755 15.01 -11.49 23.60
N THR A 756 15.06 -12.71 24.16
CA THR A 756 16.29 -13.30 24.68
C THR A 756 17.24 -13.81 23.59
N LYS A 757 16.74 -14.02 22.37
CA LYS A 757 17.43 -14.67 21.24
C LYS A 757 17.90 -16.09 21.54
N LYS A 758 17.32 -16.71 22.58
CA LYS A 758 17.60 -18.09 22.99
C LYS A 758 16.43 -18.97 22.60
N PHE A 759 16.72 -20.22 22.25
CA PHE A 759 15.72 -21.26 22.09
C PHE A 759 15.63 -22.07 23.39
N GLN A 760 14.67 -21.74 24.25
CA GLN A 760 14.63 -22.20 25.64
C GLN A 760 13.20 -22.46 26.13
N THR A 761 13.07 -23.09 27.30
CA THR A 761 11.80 -23.30 28.00
C THR A 761 11.17 -21.98 28.44
N TYR A 762 9.87 -22.03 28.73
CA TYR A 762 9.11 -20.87 29.14
C TYR A 762 9.68 -20.28 30.43
N ASP A 763 9.86 -18.97 30.48
CA ASP A 763 10.32 -18.29 31.69
C ASP A 763 9.11 -17.89 32.53
N TYR A 764 8.96 -18.51 33.70
CA TYR A 764 7.92 -18.19 34.68
C TYR A 764 8.33 -17.04 35.62
N GLY A 765 9.51 -16.46 35.44
CA GLY A 765 10.15 -15.60 36.43
C GLY A 765 10.94 -16.42 37.47
N TYR A 766 11.64 -15.73 38.36
CA TYR A 766 12.62 -16.34 39.27
C TYR A 766 12.02 -17.46 40.14
N ALA A 767 11.01 -17.13 40.96
CA ALA A 767 10.46 -18.07 41.94
C ALA A 767 9.69 -19.23 41.29
N ASP A 768 8.90 -18.96 40.25
CA ASP A 768 8.04 -19.98 39.65
C ASP A 768 8.80 -20.86 38.64
N SER A 769 9.88 -20.36 38.01
CA SER A 769 10.76 -21.21 37.20
C SER A 769 11.48 -22.24 38.06
N TYR A 770 11.91 -21.87 39.27
CA TYR A 770 12.47 -22.83 40.22
C TYR A 770 11.43 -23.87 40.65
N LYS A 771 10.18 -23.47 40.92
CA LYS A 771 9.12 -24.46 41.23
C LYS A 771 8.83 -25.42 40.08
N GLN A 772 8.86 -24.94 38.85
CA GLN A 772 8.47 -25.73 37.68
C GLN A 772 9.60 -26.63 37.16
N TYR A 773 10.85 -26.15 37.21
CA TYR A 773 12.00 -26.82 36.60
C TYR A 773 13.10 -27.20 37.61
N GLU A 774 12.94 -26.83 38.89
CA GLU A 774 13.95 -27.01 39.95
C GLU A 774 15.30 -26.32 39.63
N ARG A 775 15.26 -25.27 38.80
CA ARG A 775 16.46 -24.54 38.36
C ARG A 775 16.18 -23.10 37.93
N ILE A 776 17.21 -22.28 37.98
CA ILE A 776 17.30 -20.95 37.36
C ILE A 776 18.70 -20.86 36.74
N PRO A 777 18.86 -20.48 35.45
CA PRO A 777 17.86 -19.96 34.50
C PRO A 777 17.06 -21.04 33.73
N PRO A 778 16.02 -20.64 32.95
CA PRO A 778 15.28 -21.51 32.03
C PRO A 778 16.20 -22.38 31.17
N LEU A 779 15.77 -23.61 30.87
CA LEU A 779 16.57 -24.58 30.15
C LEU A 779 16.61 -24.24 28.65
N THR A 780 17.81 -24.06 28.09
CA THR A 780 17.99 -23.97 26.63
C THR A 780 17.88 -25.36 26.01
N TYR A 781 17.13 -25.48 24.92
CA TYR A 781 17.01 -26.73 24.17
C TYR A 781 18.32 -27.02 23.43
N ASP A 782 18.95 -28.15 23.73
CA ASP A 782 20.23 -28.52 23.14
C ASP A 782 20.04 -29.19 21.78
N LEU A 783 20.08 -28.39 20.71
CA LEU A 783 19.92 -28.85 19.33
C LEU A 783 21.02 -29.84 18.90
N LYS A 784 22.16 -29.90 19.60
CA LYS A 784 23.23 -30.88 19.30
C LYS A 784 22.81 -32.32 19.60
N LYS A 785 21.75 -32.52 20.39
CA LYS A 785 21.18 -33.85 20.67
C LYS A 785 20.29 -34.39 19.55
N ILE A 786 20.02 -33.58 18.53
CA ILE A 786 19.15 -33.96 17.41
C ILE A 786 19.96 -34.74 16.38
N THR A 787 20.03 -36.05 16.55
CA THR A 787 20.76 -36.96 15.64
C THR A 787 19.93 -37.42 14.45
N THR A 788 18.61 -37.18 14.45
CA THR A 788 17.72 -37.45 13.32
C THR A 788 18.18 -36.72 12.05
N PRO A 789 18.17 -37.37 10.87
CA PRO A 789 18.39 -36.70 9.60
C PRO A 789 17.31 -35.63 9.32
N LEU A 790 17.72 -34.41 8.98
CA LEU A 790 16.81 -33.28 8.74
C LEU A 790 16.98 -32.69 7.34
N ALA A 791 15.86 -32.39 6.69
CA ALA A 791 15.78 -31.57 5.48
C ALA A 791 15.05 -30.26 5.80
N LEU A 792 15.68 -29.11 5.54
CA LEU A 792 15.16 -27.78 5.87
C LEU A 792 14.82 -27.02 4.59
N PHE A 793 13.57 -26.63 4.41
CA PHE A 793 13.09 -25.75 3.33
C PHE A 793 12.70 -24.38 3.90
N TYR A 794 13.17 -23.29 3.28
CA TYR A 794 12.86 -21.93 3.74
C TYR A 794 12.64 -20.95 2.57
N GLY A 795 11.80 -19.93 2.78
CA GLY A 795 11.51 -18.88 1.81
C GLY A 795 12.37 -17.64 2.02
N ALA A 796 12.74 -16.94 0.94
CA ALA A 796 13.50 -15.69 1.04
C ALA A 796 12.65 -14.51 1.56
N ASN A 797 11.33 -14.56 1.34
CA ASN A 797 10.35 -13.53 1.69
C ASN A 797 9.47 -13.92 2.90
N ASP A 798 9.82 -15.01 3.59
CA ASP A 798 9.12 -15.45 4.81
C ASP A 798 9.34 -14.42 5.94
N MET A 799 8.25 -13.81 6.43
CA MET A 799 8.26 -12.79 7.49
C MET A 799 8.22 -13.35 8.91
N VAL A 800 8.03 -14.67 9.06
CA VAL A 800 7.98 -15.38 10.35
C VAL A 800 9.28 -16.14 10.56
N ALA A 801 9.59 -17.10 9.69
CA ALA A 801 10.83 -17.87 9.69
C ALA A 801 11.90 -17.17 8.83
N LEU A 802 12.28 -15.95 9.26
CA LEU A 802 13.23 -15.12 8.52
C LEU A 802 14.49 -15.91 8.15
N LYS A 803 14.96 -15.80 6.89
CA LYS A 803 16.19 -16.46 6.42
C LYS A 803 17.37 -16.39 7.41
N PRO A 804 17.71 -15.25 8.03
CA PRO A 804 18.79 -15.19 9.02
C PRO A 804 18.58 -16.06 10.26
N ASN A 805 17.33 -16.33 10.66
CA ASN A 805 16.95 -17.17 11.81
C ASN A 805 17.06 -18.66 11.45
N VAL A 806 16.60 -19.03 10.26
CA VAL A 806 16.76 -20.39 9.72
C VAL A 806 18.23 -20.76 9.60
N LEU A 807 19.03 -19.89 8.98
CA LEU A 807 20.47 -20.10 8.83
C LEU A 807 21.22 -20.11 10.16
N GLU A 808 20.72 -19.41 11.18
CA GLU A 808 21.30 -19.50 12.51
C GLU A 808 20.95 -20.83 13.17
N THR A 809 19.70 -21.27 13.09
CA THR A 809 19.25 -22.58 13.59
C THR A 809 20.05 -23.73 12.96
N TYR A 810 20.24 -23.69 11.64
CA TYR A 810 21.00 -24.69 10.87
C TYR A 810 22.39 -24.97 11.46
N LYS A 811 23.11 -23.95 11.94
CA LYS A 811 24.47 -24.09 12.48
C LYS A 811 24.56 -24.96 13.73
N HIS A 812 23.44 -25.12 14.45
CA HIS A 812 23.40 -25.87 15.71
C HIS A 812 22.84 -27.29 15.53
N LEU A 813 22.40 -27.64 14.32
CA LEU A 813 21.84 -28.96 14.00
C LEU A 813 22.94 -29.86 13.41
N PRO A 814 23.24 -31.02 14.03
CA PRO A 814 24.40 -31.82 13.63
C PRO A 814 24.15 -32.72 12.41
N ASN A 815 22.89 -33.00 12.05
CA ASN A 815 22.54 -33.94 10.98
C ASN A 815 21.53 -33.37 9.97
N VAL A 816 21.89 -32.27 9.31
CA VAL A 816 21.08 -31.69 8.23
C VAL A 816 21.57 -32.23 6.89
N ILE A 817 20.73 -33.05 6.25
CA ILE A 817 21.02 -33.66 4.95
C ILE A 817 20.68 -32.74 3.76
N LEU A 818 19.82 -31.75 3.99
CA LEU A 818 19.42 -30.76 2.99
C LEU A 818 19.08 -29.44 3.65
N LEU A 819 19.62 -28.34 3.11
CA LEU A 819 19.21 -26.97 3.43
C LEU A 819 18.93 -26.26 2.10
N GLU A 820 17.65 -25.99 1.82
CA GLU A 820 17.20 -25.49 0.52
C GLU A 820 16.38 -24.21 0.69
N GLU A 821 16.84 -23.13 0.06
CA GLU A 821 16.04 -21.91 -0.13
C GLU A 821 15.11 -22.13 -1.31
N ASN A 822 13.83 -21.78 -1.18
CA ASN A 822 12.91 -21.82 -2.30
C ASN A 822 13.42 -20.95 -3.46
N GLN A 823 13.36 -21.47 -4.69
CA GLN A 823 13.86 -20.77 -5.87
C GLN A 823 13.03 -19.51 -6.18
N TYR A 824 11.72 -19.55 -5.89
CA TYR A 824 10.83 -18.42 -6.06
C TYR A 824 11.04 -17.40 -4.93
N LYS A 825 11.54 -16.21 -5.28
CA LYS A 825 12.04 -15.24 -4.30
C LYS A 825 10.96 -14.58 -3.44
N LEU A 826 9.71 -14.59 -3.89
CA LEU A 826 8.60 -14.04 -3.11
C LEU A 826 7.94 -15.08 -2.19
N PHE A 827 8.38 -16.34 -2.19
CA PHE A 827 7.81 -17.41 -1.36
C PHE A 827 7.80 -17.04 0.14
N THR A 828 6.60 -16.99 0.71
CA THR A 828 6.25 -16.52 2.06
C THR A 828 5.99 -17.66 3.03
N HIS A 829 5.58 -17.32 4.26
CA HIS A 829 5.31 -18.30 5.30
C HIS A 829 4.09 -19.21 5.03
N LEU A 830 3.05 -18.68 4.36
CA LEU A 830 1.83 -19.45 4.07
C LEU A 830 1.91 -20.19 2.73
N ASP A 831 2.85 -19.82 1.86
CA ASP A 831 3.02 -20.48 0.56
C ASP A 831 3.47 -21.94 0.70
N PHE A 832 4.12 -22.29 1.82
CA PHE A 832 4.40 -23.69 2.20
C PHE A 832 3.15 -24.57 2.28
N LEU A 833 1.97 -23.96 2.44
CA LEU A 833 0.69 -24.66 2.57
C LEU A 833 -0.22 -24.39 1.38
N TRP A 834 -0.37 -23.12 0.98
CA TRP A 834 -1.49 -22.66 0.14
C TRP A 834 -1.11 -21.85 -1.11
N ALA A 835 0.17 -21.81 -1.49
CA ALA A 835 0.55 -21.19 -2.77
C ALA A 835 -0.17 -21.87 -3.94
N ILE A 836 -0.62 -21.07 -4.92
CA ILE A 836 -1.28 -21.60 -6.14
C ILE A 836 -0.43 -22.70 -6.78
N ASP A 837 0.88 -22.47 -6.87
CA ASP A 837 1.86 -23.34 -7.49
C ASP A 837 2.70 -24.11 -6.45
N VAL A 838 2.22 -24.29 -5.21
CA VAL A 838 2.97 -24.96 -4.13
C VAL A 838 3.50 -26.34 -4.53
N LYS A 839 2.76 -27.06 -5.38
CA LYS A 839 3.18 -28.38 -5.87
C LYS A 839 4.50 -28.30 -6.63
N THR A 840 4.61 -27.41 -7.62
CA THR A 840 5.80 -27.27 -8.46
C THR A 840 6.90 -26.50 -7.74
N LEU A 841 6.53 -25.51 -6.92
CA LEU A 841 7.48 -24.68 -6.17
C LEU A 841 8.10 -25.40 -4.97
N LEU A 842 7.46 -26.44 -4.41
CA LEU A 842 7.94 -27.11 -3.20
C LEU A 842 7.65 -28.61 -3.16
N TYR A 843 6.40 -29.04 -3.32
CA TYR A 843 6.04 -30.42 -2.95
C TYR A 843 6.62 -31.49 -3.86
N ASP A 844 6.80 -31.24 -5.16
CA ASP A 844 7.47 -32.17 -6.07
C ASP A 844 8.91 -32.44 -5.62
N ARG A 845 9.64 -31.38 -5.26
CA ARG A 845 11.00 -31.47 -4.72
C ARG A 845 11.05 -32.15 -3.36
N LEU A 846 10.11 -31.83 -2.47
CA LEU A 846 9.99 -32.45 -1.16
C LEU A 846 9.76 -33.97 -1.27
N ILE A 847 8.82 -34.39 -2.12
CA ILE A 847 8.49 -35.79 -2.34
C ILE A 847 9.68 -36.52 -2.96
N GLU A 848 10.41 -35.90 -3.89
CA GLU A 848 11.65 -36.45 -4.44
C GLU A 848 12.67 -36.75 -3.33
N VAL A 849 12.91 -35.79 -2.43
CA VAL A 849 13.84 -35.95 -1.29
C VAL A 849 13.37 -37.08 -0.37
N LEU A 850 12.06 -37.12 -0.07
CA LEU A 850 11.46 -38.16 0.76
C LEU A 850 11.64 -39.55 0.13
N GLN A 851 11.33 -39.71 -1.16
CA GLN A 851 11.44 -40.97 -1.89
C GLN A 851 12.89 -41.41 -2.07
N LYS A 852 13.80 -40.48 -2.35
CA LYS A 852 15.23 -40.76 -2.46
C LYS A 852 15.78 -41.32 -1.15
N PHE A 853 15.49 -40.65 -0.04
CA PHE A 853 15.90 -41.12 1.29
C PHE A 853 15.33 -42.50 1.64
N ASP A 854 14.17 -42.82 1.07
CA ASP A 854 13.43 -44.05 1.27
C ASP A 854 13.89 -45.22 0.39
N ASN A 855 14.66 -44.95 -0.67
CA ASN A 855 15.17 -45.93 -1.63
C ASN A 855 16.70 -46.12 -1.54
N ASP A 856 17.44 -45.09 -1.10
CA ASP A 856 18.92 -45.10 -0.99
C ASP A 856 19.44 -45.80 0.30
N MET A 857 18.54 -46.42 1.09
CA MET A 857 18.81 -47.26 2.27
C MET A 857 17.80 -48.40 2.34
#